data_AF-A0A5C9BDV5-F1
#
_entry.id   AF-A0A5C9BDV5-F1
#
_cell.length_a   1.000
_cell.length_b   1.000
_cell.length_c   1.000
_cell.angle_alpha   90.00
_cell.angle_beta   90.00
_cell.angle_gamma   90.00
#
_symmetry.space_group_name_H-M   'P 1'
#
loop_
_entity.id
_entity.type
_entity.pdbx_description
1 polymer ?
#
loop_
_entity_poly.entity_id
_entity_poly.type
_entity_poly.pdbx_seq_one_letter_code
_entity_poly.pdbx_strand_id
1 'polypeptide(L)'
;MIPAAIHEMKDAASSIVERSAPTGKGGRLVGLTVPIAVMLVLSLAATWQLYQNAQHAAGQTLQAQFDFRVRNVSDAIEKRMKTYEQVLRGVDGLFAHAELVKRDEFHDYIARLRLDESYPGFQGIRFSPVVPLAEKERHIAAMRKESKERQLAGMRQESTGEYTIHPEGKRDLYAPVIYVEPHDARNRIVFGYDTYSDLEHPQPGDSGAGMRRAAMERARDTGQAALSGKIRLLFEADQGAQASFLMFLPVYRHNAPHGTLAERRANIIGWVSAVFLADDLMSGILGTGNKDVDIDIYDGEETRESLLMHDSDNSRFAAAYRQNARFHSVQRIEIGGRPWALAIRSLPAFDELLDKEKPQLIAVGGIGASLMLALLTWLLVYERDRIMRSAAALERESYKNRTLLRTAGDGICVFDLGGNVVQVNQAFCDMIGYAEGELLSMNAAEWCAQWTKEELLEKIAALGSSNPPFEARHRHRDGGIIDVEISASKVDIDGRQLVYSSARDITGRKRAEQAVQDSEARLHTLVETAMDAVVIIDSDGTITGWNNQVPRSAPARVAALSGVRRRADAEFADRNFCGEPRRPRVSDRAVHHPDQQGGRIRVQRFHPRHHQEKTVRRSDLETGQLRHLDRAAQPPHVPRPPGAGNQESSSRRPDDGAAVH
;
A
#
# COMPACT_ATOMS: atom_id res chain seq x y z
N MET A 1 18.34 10.19 8.01
CA MET A 1 17.42 10.49 6.88
C MET A 1 15.95 10.19 7.19
N ILE A 2 15.61 9.09 7.88
CA ILE A 2 14.21 8.70 8.19
C ILE A 2 13.31 9.83 8.77
N PRO A 3 13.77 10.71 9.70
CA PRO A 3 12.91 11.78 10.23
C PRO A 3 12.42 12.78 9.18
N ALA A 4 13.23 13.07 8.16
CA ALA A 4 12.89 14.04 7.12
C ALA A 4 11.80 13.49 6.18
N ALA A 5 11.94 12.23 5.73
CA ALA A 5 10.96 11.59 4.86
C ALA A 5 9.58 11.43 5.54
N ILE A 6 9.55 11.17 6.85
CA ILE A 6 8.30 11.14 7.63
C ILE A 6 7.68 12.55 7.73
N HIS A 7 8.48 13.60 7.83
CA HIS A 7 7.97 14.98 7.84
C HIS A 7 7.42 15.39 6.47
N GLU A 8 8.15 15.14 5.38
CA GLU A 8 7.68 15.41 4.01
C GLU A 8 6.41 14.61 3.66
N MET A 9 6.31 13.34 4.06
CA MET A 9 5.07 12.56 3.87
C MET A 9 3.89 13.12 4.70
N LYS A 10 4.15 13.64 5.90
CA LYS A 10 3.13 14.26 6.75
C LYS A 10 2.62 15.56 6.14
N ASP A 11 3.53 16.40 5.64
CA ASP A 11 3.22 17.69 5.00
C ASP A 11 2.56 17.50 3.62
N ALA A 12 2.96 16.47 2.87
CA ALA A 12 2.26 16.05 1.66
C ALA A 12 0.82 15.58 1.97
N ALA A 13 0.63 14.75 3.00
CA ALA A 13 -0.68 14.26 3.41
C ALA A 13 -1.63 15.38 3.86
N SER A 14 -1.17 16.36 4.64
CA SER A 14 -1.98 17.53 5.01
C SER A 14 -2.33 18.40 3.80
N SER A 15 -1.40 18.62 2.87
CA SER A 15 -1.67 19.42 1.65
C SER A 15 -2.73 18.81 0.72
N ILE A 16 -2.85 17.48 0.69
CA ILE A 16 -3.85 16.74 -0.10
C ILE A 16 -5.24 16.83 0.56
N VAL A 17 -5.28 16.80 1.90
CA VAL A 17 -6.53 16.93 2.68
C VAL A 17 -7.09 18.35 2.60
N GLU A 18 -6.25 19.40 2.63
CA GLU A 18 -6.73 20.79 2.53
C GLU A 18 -7.23 21.19 1.13
N ARG A 19 -6.65 20.64 0.06
CA ARG A 19 -7.02 21.01 -1.32
C ARG A 19 -8.30 20.36 -1.86
N SER A 20 -8.94 19.48 -1.09
CA SER A 20 -10.03 18.63 -1.57
C SER A 20 -11.40 18.91 -0.91
N ALA A 21 -11.80 20.18 -0.82
CA ALA A 21 -13.18 20.57 -0.50
C ALA A 21 -14.16 20.10 -1.61
N PRO A 22 -15.06 19.13 -1.37
CA PRO A 22 -15.70 18.40 -2.47
C PRO A 22 -17.04 19.03 -2.90
N THR A 23 -17.00 19.94 -3.88
CA THR A 23 -18.20 20.51 -4.53
C THR A 23 -18.83 19.54 -5.56
N GLY A 24 -19.26 18.35 -5.12
CA GLY A 24 -20.03 17.43 -5.97
C GLY A 24 -20.09 15.98 -5.48
N LYS A 25 -21.01 15.18 -6.06
CA LYS A 25 -21.19 13.76 -5.74
C LYS A 25 -19.89 12.94 -5.89
N GLY A 26 -19.04 13.27 -6.87
CA GLY A 26 -17.75 12.60 -7.10
C GLY A 26 -16.74 12.81 -5.97
N GLY A 27 -16.49 14.07 -5.57
CA GLY A 27 -15.57 14.39 -4.48
C GLY A 27 -16.01 13.81 -3.13
N ARG A 28 -17.31 13.52 -2.98
CA ARG A 28 -17.87 12.87 -1.79
C ARG A 28 -17.49 11.40 -1.65
N LEU A 29 -17.29 10.68 -2.76
CA LEU A 29 -16.73 9.33 -2.74
C LEU A 29 -15.24 9.39 -2.38
N VAL A 30 -14.51 10.33 -2.98
CA VAL A 30 -13.06 10.55 -2.77
C VAL A 30 -12.75 10.84 -1.29
N GLY A 31 -13.48 11.75 -0.64
CA GLY A 31 -13.26 12.07 0.78
C GLY A 31 -13.51 10.90 1.74
N LEU A 32 -14.26 9.88 1.32
CA LEU A 32 -14.54 8.67 2.11
C LEU A 32 -13.51 7.56 1.84
N THR A 33 -13.05 7.40 0.60
CA THR A 33 -12.13 6.33 0.20
C THR A 33 -10.65 6.66 0.45
N VAL A 34 -10.24 7.92 0.32
CA VAL A 34 -8.85 8.37 0.53
C VAL A 34 -8.26 7.97 1.89
N PRO A 35 -8.89 8.26 3.06
CA PRO A 35 -8.29 7.89 4.35
C PRO A 35 -8.12 6.38 4.53
N ILE A 36 -9.06 5.58 4.00
CA ILE A 36 -9.00 4.11 4.05
C ILE A 36 -7.88 3.59 3.15
N ALA A 37 -7.77 4.12 1.93
CA ALA A 37 -6.71 3.76 0.99
C ALA A 37 -5.32 4.12 1.54
N VAL A 38 -5.17 5.30 2.14
CA VAL A 38 -3.92 5.73 2.81
C VAL A 38 -3.58 4.79 3.97
N MET A 39 -4.54 4.46 4.85
CA MET A 39 -4.29 3.58 5.99
C MET A 39 -3.94 2.14 5.56
N LEU A 40 -4.61 1.63 4.52
CA LEU A 40 -4.32 0.32 3.94
C LEU A 40 -2.93 0.30 3.29
N VAL A 41 -2.56 1.32 2.51
CA VAL A 41 -1.24 1.43 1.88
C VAL A 41 -0.13 1.53 2.94
N LEU A 42 -0.29 2.36 3.98
CA LEU A 42 0.71 2.51 5.04
C LEU A 42 0.90 1.22 5.86
N SER A 43 -0.19 0.53 6.20
CA SER A 43 -0.11 -0.73 6.97
C SER A 43 0.42 -1.91 6.14
N LEU A 44 0.08 -1.98 4.84
CA LEU A 44 0.68 -2.95 3.92
C LEU A 44 2.15 -2.65 3.65
N ALA A 45 2.56 -1.37 3.55
CA ALA A 45 3.96 -0.99 3.42
C ALA A 45 4.78 -1.36 4.67
N ALA A 46 4.23 -1.15 5.88
CA ALA A 46 4.84 -1.62 7.11
C ALA A 46 4.94 -3.16 7.18
N THR A 47 3.88 -3.86 6.78
CA THR A 47 3.87 -5.34 6.67
C THR A 47 4.94 -5.83 5.69
N TRP A 48 5.04 -5.20 4.51
CA TRP A 48 6.05 -5.50 3.51
C TRP A 48 7.47 -5.28 4.03
N GLN A 49 7.73 -4.19 4.76
CA GLN A 49 9.03 -3.94 5.37
C GLN A 49 9.39 -4.99 6.42
N LEU A 50 8.44 -5.39 7.28
CA LEU A 50 8.66 -6.45 8.27
C LEU A 50 8.89 -7.82 7.61
N TYR A 51 8.15 -8.12 6.54
CA TYR A 51 8.32 -9.33 5.74
C TYR A 51 9.71 -9.39 5.08
N GLN A 52 10.14 -8.31 4.44
CA GLN A 52 11.47 -8.19 3.83
C GLN A 52 12.57 -8.32 4.87
N ASN A 53 12.46 -7.64 6.02
CA ASN A 53 13.40 -7.78 7.13
C ASN A 53 13.49 -9.23 7.63
N ALA A 54 12.35 -9.93 7.75
CA ALA A 54 12.31 -11.33 8.17
C ALA A 54 12.92 -12.28 7.12
N GLN A 55 12.67 -12.06 5.82
CA GLN A 55 13.32 -12.83 4.76
C GLN A 55 14.84 -12.61 4.74
N HIS A 56 15.31 -11.37 4.87
CA HIS A 56 16.73 -11.05 4.96
C HIS A 56 17.39 -11.71 6.19
N ALA A 57 16.74 -11.66 7.35
CA ALA A 57 17.25 -12.30 8.58
C ALA A 57 17.29 -13.84 8.46
N ALA A 58 16.28 -14.46 7.85
CA ALA A 58 16.28 -15.90 7.57
C ALA A 58 17.42 -16.27 6.59
N GLY A 59 17.62 -15.49 5.53
CA GLY A 59 18.72 -15.65 4.58
C GLY A 59 20.12 -15.49 5.21
N GLN A 60 20.29 -14.51 6.09
CA GLN A 60 21.53 -14.31 6.86
C GLN A 60 21.81 -15.48 7.82
N THR A 61 20.78 -15.99 8.49
CA THR A 61 20.90 -17.15 9.38
C THR A 61 21.36 -18.39 8.60
N LEU A 62 20.79 -18.60 7.41
CA LEU A 62 21.14 -19.72 6.53
C LEU A 62 22.58 -19.60 5.98
N GLN A 63 23.02 -18.39 5.58
CA GLN A 63 24.41 -18.12 5.21
C GLN A 63 25.37 -18.42 6.37
N ALA A 64 25.05 -17.96 7.58
CA ALA A 64 25.90 -18.19 8.75
C ALA A 64 26.03 -19.68 9.12
N GLN A 65 24.96 -20.47 8.90
CA GLN A 65 25.00 -21.94 9.00
C GLN A 65 25.89 -22.56 7.92
N PHE A 66 25.84 -22.05 6.68
CA PHE A 66 26.69 -22.54 5.59
C PHE A 66 28.17 -22.25 5.87
N ASP A 67 28.49 -21.03 6.29
CA ASP A 67 29.85 -20.63 6.66
C ASP A 67 30.38 -21.46 7.85
N PHE A 68 29.50 -21.89 8.76
CA PHE A 68 29.83 -22.81 9.85
C PHE A 68 30.11 -24.24 9.35
N ARG A 69 29.31 -24.77 8.40
CA ARG A 69 29.62 -26.04 7.71
C ARG A 69 31.00 -25.99 7.04
N VAL A 70 31.27 -24.94 6.28
CA VAL A 70 32.52 -24.72 5.56
C VAL A 70 33.74 -24.74 6.50
N ARG A 71 33.68 -24.01 7.63
CA ARG A 71 34.74 -24.03 8.65
C ARG A 71 34.89 -25.41 9.30
N ASN A 72 33.80 -26.02 9.76
CA ASN A 72 33.84 -27.32 10.44
C ASN A 72 34.44 -28.42 9.57
N VAL A 73 34.11 -28.45 8.27
CA VAL A 73 34.67 -29.42 7.31
C VAL A 73 36.19 -29.21 7.17
N SER A 74 36.62 -27.97 6.98
CA SER A 74 38.04 -27.61 6.85
C SER A 74 38.84 -27.95 8.12
N ASP A 75 38.33 -27.54 9.28
CA ASP A 75 38.93 -27.80 10.60
C ASP A 75 39.01 -29.29 10.92
N ALA A 76 37.97 -30.07 10.57
CA ALA A 76 37.95 -31.52 10.79
C ALA A 76 39.03 -32.22 9.96
N ILE A 77 39.19 -31.84 8.69
CA ILE A 77 40.23 -32.37 7.80
C ILE A 77 41.62 -32.02 8.32
N GLU A 78 41.90 -30.74 8.59
CA GLU A 78 43.18 -30.31 9.15
C GLU A 78 43.53 -31.03 10.45
N LYS A 79 42.58 -31.12 11.39
CA LYS A 79 42.79 -31.75 12.70
C LYS A 79 43.08 -33.24 12.57
N ARG A 80 42.40 -33.95 11.66
CA ARG A 80 42.66 -35.37 11.39
C ARG A 80 44.05 -35.56 10.78
N MET A 81 44.42 -34.74 9.79
CA MET A 81 45.72 -34.83 9.15
C MET A 81 46.87 -34.54 10.12
N LYS A 82 46.72 -33.54 11.01
CA LYS A 82 47.65 -33.30 12.13
C LYS A 82 47.73 -34.49 13.09
N THR A 83 46.63 -35.20 13.33
CA THR A 83 46.62 -36.42 14.16
C THR A 83 47.43 -37.55 13.51
N TYR A 84 47.32 -37.76 12.20
CA TYR A 84 48.12 -38.76 11.51
C TYR A 84 49.61 -38.41 11.42
N GLU A 85 49.94 -37.12 11.33
CA GLU A 85 51.33 -36.69 11.49
C GLU A 85 51.88 -37.11 12.87
N GLN A 86 51.11 -36.98 13.95
CA GLN A 86 51.55 -37.45 15.27
C GLN A 86 51.76 -38.97 15.32
N VAL A 87 50.93 -39.75 14.63
CA VAL A 87 51.15 -41.20 14.49
C VAL A 87 52.48 -41.48 13.77
N LEU A 88 52.76 -40.80 12.66
CA LEU A 88 54.04 -40.94 11.96
C LEU A 88 55.24 -40.51 12.81
N ARG A 89 55.13 -39.43 13.61
CA ARG A 89 56.16 -39.02 14.57
C ARG A 89 56.36 -40.05 15.68
N GLY A 90 55.30 -40.74 16.10
CA GLY A 90 55.41 -41.90 16.99
C GLY A 90 56.24 -43.04 16.36
N VAL A 91 56.00 -43.35 15.10
CA VAL A 91 56.76 -44.38 14.36
C VAL A 91 58.21 -43.96 14.12
N ASP A 92 58.50 -42.70 13.81
CA ASP A 92 59.87 -42.16 13.76
C ASP A 92 60.60 -42.34 15.10
N GLY A 93 59.90 -42.18 16.22
CA GLY A 93 60.41 -42.45 17.57
C GLY A 93 60.96 -43.88 17.79
N LEU A 94 60.49 -44.87 17.03
CA LEU A 94 61.04 -46.24 17.03
C LEU A 94 62.45 -46.29 16.40
N PHE A 95 62.65 -45.56 15.30
CA PHE A 95 63.95 -45.45 14.62
C PHE A 95 64.90 -44.50 15.36
N ALA A 96 64.37 -43.57 16.16
CA ALA A 96 65.15 -42.58 16.90
C ALA A 96 66.10 -43.16 17.96
N HIS A 97 66.05 -44.47 18.28
CA HIS A 97 66.90 -45.11 19.30
C HIS A 97 67.58 -46.41 18.84
N ALA A 98 67.26 -46.93 17.65
CA ALA A 98 67.77 -48.20 17.15
C ALA A 98 68.76 -47.97 16.00
N GLU A 99 69.95 -48.56 16.08
CA GLU A 99 70.89 -48.60 14.94
C GLU A 99 70.33 -49.40 13.75
N LEU A 100 69.48 -50.38 14.05
CA LEU A 100 68.70 -51.16 13.08
C LEU A 100 67.40 -51.63 13.74
N VAL A 101 66.25 -51.15 13.25
CA VAL A 101 64.92 -51.68 13.62
C VAL A 101 64.68 -52.96 12.83
N LYS A 102 64.32 -54.07 13.46
CA LYS A 102 63.94 -55.30 12.74
C LYS A 102 62.51 -55.23 12.22
N ARG A 103 62.21 -55.97 11.14
CA ARG A 103 60.85 -56.09 10.59
C ARG A 103 59.80 -56.50 11.64
N ASP A 104 60.13 -57.43 12.55
CA ASP A 104 59.17 -57.86 13.58
C ASP A 104 58.97 -56.81 14.67
N GLU A 105 60.02 -56.04 15.01
CA GLU A 105 59.94 -54.92 15.97
C GLU A 105 59.06 -53.79 15.39
N PHE A 106 59.19 -53.51 14.08
CA PHE A 106 58.30 -52.60 13.36
C PHE A 106 56.85 -53.12 13.35
N HIS A 107 56.63 -54.39 13.01
CA HIS A 107 55.30 -55.01 13.03
C HIS A 107 54.64 -54.91 14.40
N ASP A 108 55.32 -55.35 15.45
CA ASP A 108 54.80 -55.34 16.82
C ASP A 108 54.49 -53.92 17.31
N TYR A 109 55.30 -52.93 16.90
CA TYR A 109 55.03 -51.53 17.20
C TYR A 109 53.74 -51.04 16.51
N ILE A 110 53.60 -51.24 15.20
CA ILE A 110 52.42 -50.80 14.44
C ILE A 110 51.15 -51.53 14.92
N ALA A 111 51.23 -52.84 15.20
CA ALA A 111 50.11 -53.62 15.72
C ALA A 111 49.61 -53.08 17.08
N ARG A 112 50.53 -52.62 17.95
CA ARG A 112 50.18 -52.01 19.25
C ARG A 112 49.53 -50.63 19.12
N LEU A 113 49.73 -49.91 18.02
CA LEU A 113 49.04 -48.63 17.76
C LEU A 113 47.53 -48.80 17.47
N ARG A 114 47.08 -50.02 17.14
CA ARG A 114 45.68 -50.36 16.81
C ARG A 114 45.04 -49.32 15.87
N LEU A 115 45.71 -49.10 14.73
CA LEU A 115 45.39 -48.04 13.78
C LEU A 115 43.93 -48.08 13.32
N ASP A 116 43.38 -49.26 13.04
CA ASP A 116 42.00 -49.41 12.57
C ASP A 116 40.95 -48.93 13.59
N GLU A 117 41.26 -49.02 14.88
CA GLU A 117 40.36 -48.63 15.98
C GLU A 117 40.55 -47.17 16.40
N SER A 118 41.81 -46.73 16.54
CA SER A 118 42.14 -45.40 17.07
C SER A 118 42.25 -44.33 15.97
N TYR A 119 42.65 -44.74 14.77
CA TYR A 119 42.98 -43.88 13.64
C TYR A 119 42.46 -44.42 12.28
N PRO A 120 41.18 -44.82 12.16
CA PRO A 120 40.63 -45.35 10.91
C PRO A 120 40.89 -44.40 9.72
N GLY A 121 41.40 -44.94 8.62
CA GLY A 121 41.79 -44.22 7.40
C GLY A 121 43.21 -44.52 6.91
N PHE A 122 44.09 -45.09 7.74
CA PHE A 122 45.38 -45.62 7.29
C PHE A 122 45.19 -46.86 6.41
N GLN A 123 45.75 -46.83 5.20
CA GLN A 123 45.77 -47.97 4.27
C GLN A 123 47.10 -48.76 4.37
N GLY A 124 48.08 -48.16 5.04
CA GLY A 124 49.31 -48.82 5.48
C GLY A 124 50.36 -47.79 5.93
N ILE A 125 51.23 -48.22 6.83
CA ILE A 125 52.44 -47.48 7.22
C ILE A 125 53.67 -48.24 6.68
N ARG A 126 54.62 -47.51 6.12
CA ARG A 126 55.77 -48.02 5.38
C ARG A 126 57.06 -47.37 5.85
N PHE A 127 58.18 -48.09 5.70
CA PHE A 127 59.52 -47.52 5.82
C PHE A 127 60.34 -47.80 4.56
N SER A 128 60.96 -46.75 4.04
CA SER A 128 61.85 -46.79 2.88
C SER A 128 63.22 -46.20 3.24
N PRO A 129 64.30 -47.00 3.40
CA PRO A 129 65.64 -46.49 3.64
C PRO A 129 66.20 -45.72 2.45
N VAL A 130 67.16 -44.84 2.72
CA VAL A 130 68.07 -44.29 1.72
C VAL A 130 69.11 -45.34 1.35
N VAL A 131 69.12 -45.76 0.08
CA VAL A 131 70.13 -46.69 -0.47
C VAL A 131 70.91 -45.99 -1.58
N PRO A 132 72.16 -45.54 -1.34
CA PRO A 132 73.01 -44.97 -2.38
C PRO A 132 73.35 -46.01 -3.46
N LEU A 133 73.61 -45.55 -4.69
CA LEU A 133 73.97 -46.43 -5.82
C LEU A 133 75.10 -47.43 -5.50
N ALA A 134 76.14 -46.97 -4.79
CA ALA A 134 77.29 -47.79 -4.41
C ALA A 134 76.93 -48.92 -3.42
N GLU A 135 75.80 -48.81 -2.70
CA GLU A 135 75.36 -49.77 -1.71
C GLU A 135 74.22 -50.69 -2.20
N LYS A 136 73.64 -50.39 -3.36
CA LYS A 136 72.46 -51.08 -3.94
C LYS A 136 72.59 -52.62 -3.89
N GLU A 137 73.67 -53.17 -4.43
CA GLU A 137 73.86 -54.62 -4.52
C GLU A 137 74.13 -55.25 -3.14
N ARG A 138 74.80 -54.52 -2.23
CA ARG A 138 74.98 -54.94 -0.83
C ARG A 138 73.64 -55.01 -0.10
N HIS A 139 72.78 -54.01 -0.30
CA HIS A 139 71.42 -53.96 0.25
C HIS A 139 70.55 -55.12 -0.26
N ILE A 140 70.55 -55.37 -1.58
CA ILE A 140 69.80 -56.50 -2.16
C ILE A 140 70.28 -57.84 -1.59
N ALA A 141 71.59 -58.05 -1.49
CA ALA A 141 72.15 -59.26 -0.89
C ALA A 141 71.79 -59.42 0.60
N ALA A 142 71.80 -58.33 1.38
CA ALA A 142 71.42 -58.33 2.79
C ALA A 142 69.94 -58.69 2.99
N MET A 143 69.03 -58.05 2.25
CA MET A 143 67.59 -58.35 2.31
C MET A 143 67.27 -59.80 1.88
N ARG A 144 67.91 -60.29 0.82
CA ARG A 144 67.78 -61.69 0.38
C ARG A 144 68.27 -62.69 1.44
N LYS A 145 69.36 -62.35 2.13
CA LYS A 145 69.87 -63.15 3.25
C LYS A 145 68.88 -63.17 4.41
N GLU A 146 68.37 -62.01 4.84
CA GLU A 146 67.40 -61.92 5.95
C GLU A 146 66.13 -62.74 5.65
N SER A 147 65.50 -62.55 4.48
CA SER A 147 64.30 -63.32 4.12
C SER A 147 64.56 -64.84 4.05
N LYS A 148 65.74 -65.28 3.60
CA LYS A 148 66.11 -66.70 3.63
C LYS A 148 66.28 -67.25 5.05
N GLU A 149 66.87 -66.46 5.95
CA GLU A 149 67.04 -66.83 7.36
C GLU A 149 65.68 -66.88 8.09
N ARG A 150 64.80 -65.90 7.84
CA ARG A 150 63.40 -65.87 8.33
C ARG A 150 62.58 -67.06 7.84
N GLN A 151 62.66 -67.37 6.55
CA GLN A 151 61.99 -68.53 5.94
C GLN A 151 62.45 -69.85 6.57
N LEU A 152 63.76 -70.01 6.79
CA LEU A 152 64.33 -71.20 7.44
C LEU A 152 63.93 -71.31 8.91
N ALA A 153 63.76 -70.18 9.60
CA ALA A 153 63.27 -70.12 10.98
C ALA A 153 61.74 -70.35 11.11
N GLY A 154 61.02 -70.59 10.01
CA GLY A 154 59.57 -70.80 10.01
C GLY A 154 58.75 -69.53 10.31
N MET A 155 59.36 -68.36 10.20
CA MET A 155 58.75 -67.08 10.59
C MET A 155 57.89 -66.49 9.47
N ARG A 156 56.57 -66.74 9.57
CA ARG A 156 55.48 -66.23 8.69
C ARG A 156 55.57 -66.67 7.22
N GLN A 157 54.44 -66.57 6.51
CA GLN A 157 54.41 -66.69 5.04
C GLN A 157 54.92 -65.39 4.41
N GLU A 158 56.25 -65.20 4.39
CA GLU A 158 56.86 -64.17 3.56
C GLU A 158 56.71 -64.50 2.07
N SER A 159 56.71 -63.46 1.23
CA SER A 159 56.66 -63.62 -0.23
C SER A 159 57.83 -64.46 -0.72
N THR A 160 57.55 -65.50 -1.53
CA THR A 160 58.55 -66.42 -2.09
C THR A 160 59.37 -65.82 -3.25
N GLY A 161 59.21 -64.52 -3.56
CA GLY A 161 59.98 -63.83 -4.60
C GLY A 161 61.37 -63.41 -4.13
N GLU A 162 62.36 -63.49 -5.01
CA GLU A 162 63.67 -62.89 -4.74
C GLU A 162 63.53 -61.35 -4.63
N TYR A 163 63.88 -60.79 -3.47
CA TYR A 163 63.89 -59.34 -3.28
C TYR A 163 64.77 -58.64 -4.35
N THR A 164 64.23 -57.58 -4.96
CA THR A 164 64.95 -56.68 -5.86
C THR A 164 64.35 -55.27 -5.77
N ILE A 165 65.18 -54.27 -6.08
CA ILE A 165 64.75 -52.86 -6.15
C ILE A 165 64.18 -52.62 -7.55
N HIS A 166 62.91 -52.24 -7.63
CA HIS A 166 62.18 -52.04 -8.89
C HIS A 166 61.41 -50.70 -8.90
N PRO A 167 61.21 -50.04 -10.05
CA PRO A 167 61.66 -50.41 -11.39
C PRO A 167 63.18 -50.32 -11.54
N GLU A 168 63.73 -51.21 -12.37
CA GLU A 168 65.15 -51.20 -12.72
C GLU A 168 65.57 -49.86 -13.34
N GLY A 169 66.84 -49.50 -13.15
CA GLY A 169 67.40 -48.23 -13.59
C GLY A 169 68.60 -47.83 -12.74
N LYS A 170 69.45 -46.96 -13.28
CA LYS A 170 70.59 -46.38 -12.56
C LYS A 170 70.18 -45.00 -12.02
N ARG A 171 70.20 -44.86 -10.69
CA ARG A 171 69.87 -43.62 -9.96
C ARG A 171 70.93 -43.41 -8.89
N ASP A 172 71.22 -42.18 -8.49
CA ASP A 172 72.23 -41.91 -7.46
C ASP A 172 71.78 -42.38 -6.05
N LEU A 173 70.47 -42.35 -5.83
CA LEU A 173 69.78 -42.72 -4.59
C LEU A 173 68.51 -43.50 -4.94
N TYR A 174 68.26 -44.57 -4.19
CA TYR A 174 67.05 -45.38 -4.22
C TYR A 174 66.35 -45.30 -2.86
N ALA A 175 65.03 -45.42 -2.85
CA ALA A 175 64.23 -45.54 -1.63
C ALA A 175 63.21 -46.70 -1.73
N PRO A 176 63.69 -47.97 -1.71
CA PRO A 176 62.83 -49.15 -1.77
C PRO A 176 62.00 -49.29 -0.50
N VAL A 177 60.72 -49.60 -0.60
CA VAL A 177 59.90 -49.96 0.59
C VAL A 177 60.39 -51.30 1.14
N ILE A 178 60.86 -51.34 2.40
CA ILE A 178 61.31 -52.58 3.06
C ILE A 178 60.39 -53.05 4.18
N TYR A 179 59.73 -52.13 4.90
CA TYR A 179 58.69 -52.45 5.88
C TYR A 179 57.36 -51.89 5.40
N VAL A 180 56.30 -52.67 5.56
CA VAL A 180 54.94 -52.29 5.23
C VAL A 180 53.97 -53.05 6.13
N GLU A 181 53.09 -52.31 6.79
CA GLU A 181 52.05 -52.87 7.66
C GLU A 181 50.69 -52.21 7.36
N PRO A 182 49.58 -52.96 7.34
CA PRO A 182 49.51 -54.41 7.50
C PRO A 182 50.10 -55.17 6.29
N HIS A 183 50.73 -56.33 6.54
CA HIS A 183 51.37 -57.16 5.50
C HIS A 183 50.37 -57.99 4.65
N ASP A 184 49.30 -57.35 4.19
CA ASP A 184 48.23 -57.94 3.37
C ASP A 184 48.63 -58.14 1.89
N ALA A 185 47.70 -58.65 1.07
CA ALA A 185 47.95 -58.94 -0.34
C ALA A 185 48.22 -57.69 -1.21
N ARG A 186 47.61 -56.55 -0.88
CA ARG A 186 47.79 -55.26 -1.56
C ARG A 186 49.16 -54.68 -1.20
N ASN A 187 49.45 -54.63 0.09
CA ASN A 187 50.67 -54.05 0.64
C ASN A 187 51.94 -54.88 0.35
N ARG A 188 51.85 -56.20 0.16
CA ARG A 188 53.00 -57.03 -0.25
C ARG A 188 53.61 -56.63 -1.60
N ILE A 189 52.82 -56.09 -2.54
CA ILE A 189 53.27 -55.86 -3.92
C ILE A 189 54.22 -54.66 -4.03
N VAL A 190 54.17 -53.69 -3.10
CA VAL A 190 55.16 -52.58 -3.05
C VAL A 190 56.50 -52.98 -2.39
N PHE A 191 56.65 -54.19 -1.85
CA PHE A 191 57.90 -54.57 -1.19
C PHE A 191 59.06 -54.62 -2.20
N GLY A 192 60.06 -53.75 -2.01
CA GLY A 192 61.14 -53.49 -2.98
C GLY A 192 60.87 -52.37 -3.99
N TYR A 193 59.67 -51.77 -3.99
CA TYR A 193 59.34 -50.65 -4.89
C TYR A 193 60.11 -49.38 -4.50
N ASP A 194 60.95 -48.89 -5.41
CA ASP A 194 61.71 -47.66 -5.30
C ASP A 194 60.78 -46.45 -5.44
N THR A 195 60.36 -45.91 -4.29
CA THR A 195 59.47 -44.75 -4.25
C THR A 195 60.17 -43.47 -4.73
N TYR A 196 61.50 -43.47 -4.80
CA TYR A 196 62.30 -42.35 -5.32
C TYR A 196 62.35 -42.31 -6.86
N SER A 197 62.04 -43.42 -7.53
CA SER A 197 62.03 -43.54 -9.01
C SER A 197 60.91 -42.78 -9.71
N ASP A 198 60.06 -42.10 -8.95
CA ASP A 198 58.79 -41.49 -9.35
C ASP A 198 58.89 -40.38 -10.40
N LEU A 199 60.07 -39.78 -10.55
CA LEU A 199 60.35 -38.78 -11.58
C LEU A 199 60.78 -39.44 -12.90
N GLU A 200 61.55 -40.52 -12.81
CA GLU A 200 62.03 -41.32 -13.94
C GLU A 200 60.95 -42.30 -14.47
N HIS A 201 60.02 -42.73 -13.60
CA HIS A 201 58.92 -43.67 -13.90
C HIS A 201 57.59 -43.14 -13.35
N PRO A 202 57.06 -42.01 -13.89
CA PRO A 202 55.80 -41.43 -13.45
C PRO A 202 54.62 -42.38 -13.70
N GLN A 203 53.66 -42.43 -12.77
CA GLN A 203 52.50 -43.31 -12.88
C GLN A 203 51.31 -42.62 -13.57
N PRO A 204 50.56 -43.32 -14.44
CA PRO A 204 49.40 -42.74 -15.11
C PRO A 204 48.26 -42.49 -14.11
N GLY A 205 47.68 -41.29 -14.14
CA GLY A 205 46.62 -40.85 -13.22
C GLY A 205 47.11 -40.00 -12.05
N ASP A 206 48.43 -39.85 -11.87
CA ASP A 206 49.00 -38.87 -10.94
C ASP A 206 48.76 -37.43 -11.45
N SER A 207 48.68 -36.47 -10.52
CA SER A 207 48.56 -35.02 -10.79
C SER A 207 49.74 -34.42 -11.57
N GLY A 208 50.86 -35.14 -11.67
CA GLY A 208 52.04 -34.81 -12.46
C GLY A 208 53.19 -35.77 -12.15
N ALA A 209 54.33 -35.60 -12.82
CA ALA A 209 55.51 -36.44 -12.60
C ALA A 209 56.22 -36.13 -11.28
N GLY A 210 56.79 -37.15 -10.62
CA GLY A 210 57.62 -36.98 -9.42
C GLY A 210 56.88 -36.53 -8.15
N MET A 211 55.56 -36.68 -8.05
CA MET A 211 54.77 -36.25 -6.89
C MET A 211 55.17 -36.91 -5.56
N ARG A 212 55.59 -38.17 -5.57
CA ARG A 212 56.09 -38.91 -4.41
C ARG A 212 57.50 -38.42 -4.06
N ARG A 213 58.41 -38.36 -5.04
CA ARG A 213 59.79 -37.89 -4.85
C ARG A 213 59.85 -36.45 -4.36
N ALA A 214 59.06 -35.54 -4.93
CA ALA A 214 59.02 -34.14 -4.50
C ALA A 214 58.54 -33.99 -3.04
N ALA A 215 57.64 -34.86 -2.58
CA ALA A 215 57.24 -34.90 -1.17
C ALA A 215 58.35 -35.44 -0.27
N MET A 216 59.02 -36.53 -0.67
CA MET A 216 60.18 -37.09 0.04
C MET A 216 61.32 -36.07 0.17
N GLU A 217 61.61 -35.33 -0.91
CA GLU A 217 62.62 -34.27 -0.92
C GLU A 217 62.22 -33.07 -0.05
N ARG A 218 60.95 -32.62 -0.10
CA ARG A 218 60.42 -31.60 0.83
C ARG A 218 60.55 -32.05 2.28
N ALA A 219 60.09 -33.25 2.61
CA ALA A 219 60.17 -33.82 3.96
C ALA A 219 61.61 -33.82 4.48
N ARG A 220 62.54 -34.39 3.70
CA ARG A 220 63.98 -34.40 4.01
C ARG A 220 64.53 -32.99 4.24
N ASP A 221 64.16 -32.02 3.42
CA ASP A 221 64.78 -30.70 3.41
C ASP A 221 64.19 -29.75 4.48
N THR A 222 62.93 -29.95 4.89
CA THR A 222 62.28 -29.19 5.98
C THR A 222 62.44 -29.83 7.37
N GLY A 223 62.57 -31.17 7.45
CA GLY A 223 62.46 -31.89 8.73
C GLY A 223 61.03 -32.04 9.24
N GLN A 224 60.03 -31.80 8.38
CA GLN A 224 58.59 -31.87 8.71
C GLN A 224 57.89 -32.91 7.83
N ALA A 225 56.66 -33.27 8.18
CA ALA A 225 55.86 -34.15 7.33
C ALA A 225 55.48 -33.43 6.02
N ALA A 226 55.54 -34.15 4.90
CA ALA A 226 55.17 -33.62 3.58
C ALA A 226 54.18 -34.55 2.85
N LEU A 227 53.15 -33.97 2.23
CA LEU A 227 52.21 -34.71 1.39
C LEU A 227 52.72 -34.85 -0.06
N SER A 228 52.47 -36.01 -0.67
CA SER A 228 52.42 -36.15 -2.13
C SER A 228 51.23 -35.39 -2.71
N GLY A 229 51.18 -35.30 -4.03
CA GLY A 229 49.93 -34.95 -4.70
C GLY A 229 48.92 -36.07 -4.70
N LYS A 230 47.80 -35.79 -5.39
CA LYS A 230 46.97 -36.81 -5.99
C LYS A 230 47.86 -37.73 -6.81
N ILE A 231 47.84 -38.98 -6.42
CA ILE A 231 48.46 -40.09 -7.12
C ILE A 231 47.45 -41.22 -7.30
N ARG A 232 47.77 -42.17 -8.17
CA ARG A 232 47.12 -43.48 -8.23
C ARG A 232 47.99 -44.52 -7.52
N LEU A 233 47.39 -45.49 -6.84
CA LEU A 233 48.15 -46.59 -6.26
C LEU A 233 48.48 -47.63 -7.34
N LEU A 234 49.67 -48.22 -7.25
CA LEU A 234 50.26 -49.17 -8.21
C LEU A 234 49.44 -50.46 -8.44
N PHE A 235 48.31 -50.63 -7.75
CA PHE A 235 47.51 -51.87 -7.69
C PHE A 235 46.12 -51.73 -8.28
N GLU A 236 45.70 -50.51 -8.61
CA GLU A 236 44.36 -50.25 -9.14
C GLU A 236 44.40 -50.39 -10.66
N ALA A 237 43.87 -51.50 -11.17
CA ALA A 237 43.57 -51.67 -12.59
C ALA A 237 42.54 -50.61 -13.07
N ASP A 238 42.39 -50.44 -14.39
CA ASP A 238 41.65 -49.31 -15.02
C ASP A 238 40.12 -49.27 -14.81
N GLN A 239 39.59 -49.94 -13.79
CA GLN A 239 38.19 -49.82 -13.36
C GLN A 239 38.13 -49.62 -11.84
N GLY A 240 37.72 -48.41 -11.42
CA GLY A 240 37.53 -48.06 -10.00
C GLY A 240 38.77 -47.52 -9.28
N ALA A 241 39.78 -47.03 -10.02
CA ALA A 241 40.96 -46.41 -9.42
C ALA A 241 40.62 -45.13 -8.64
N GLN A 242 41.06 -45.07 -7.39
CA GLN A 242 40.70 -44.06 -6.42
C GLN A 242 41.88 -43.09 -6.22
N ALA A 243 41.58 -41.79 -6.19
CA ALA A 243 42.62 -40.82 -5.90
C ALA A 243 43.21 -41.08 -4.51
N SER A 244 44.53 -41.05 -4.44
CA SER A 244 45.29 -41.42 -3.27
C SER A 244 46.37 -40.37 -3.00
N PHE A 245 46.96 -40.39 -1.81
CA PHE A 245 48.17 -39.64 -1.51
C PHE A 245 48.97 -40.32 -0.39
N LEU A 246 50.25 -39.96 -0.27
CA LEU A 246 51.11 -40.36 0.83
C LEU A 246 51.50 -39.16 1.68
N MET A 247 51.64 -39.40 2.98
CA MET A 247 52.35 -38.50 3.89
C MET A 247 53.72 -39.11 4.19
N PHE A 248 54.79 -38.36 3.96
CA PHE A 248 56.17 -38.75 4.27
C PHE A 248 56.68 -37.97 5.48
N LEU A 249 57.37 -38.64 6.39
CA LEU A 249 58.15 -38.04 7.48
C LEU A 249 59.61 -38.53 7.34
N PRO A 250 60.61 -37.64 7.36
CA PRO A 250 62.00 -38.04 7.23
C PRO A 250 62.49 -38.68 8.53
N VAL A 251 63.35 -39.68 8.43
CA VAL A 251 64.04 -40.28 9.58
C VAL A 251 65.52 -39.95 9.49
N TYR A 252 66.07 -39.32 10.53
CA TYR A 252 67.50 -39.00 10.61
C TYR A 252 68.25 -39.98 11.52
N ARG A 253 69.54 -40.16 11.27
CA ARG A 253 70.44 -40.99 12.07
C ARG A 253 70.43 -40.53 13.52
N HIS A 254 70.33 -41.48 14.46
CA HIS A 254 70.36 -41.22 15.90
C HIS A 254 71.54 -40.32 16.30
N ASN A 255 71.29 -39.32 17.14
CA ASN A 255 72.23 -38.28 17.61
C ASN A 255 72.97 -37.49 16.52
N ALA A 256 72.61 -37.61 15.24
CA ALA A 256 73.23 -36.85 14.18
C ALA A 256 72.59 -35.45 14.04
N PRO A 257 73.38 -34.40 13.74
CA PRO A 257 72.84 -33.06 13.55
C PRO A 257 71.93 -33.02 12.32
N HIS A 258 70.83 -32.26 12.41
CA HIS A 258 69.81 -32.12 11.38
C HIS A 258 69.09 -30.74 11.45
N GLY A 259 69.76 -29.74 12.04
CA GLY A 259 69.25 -28.37 12.17
C GLY A 259 69.37 -27.56 10.88
N THR A 260 70.41 -27.82 10.08
CA THR A 260 70.59 -27.19 8.76
C THR A 260 70.16 -28.10 7.59
N LEU A 261 69.94 -27.51 6.41
CA LEU A 261 69.61 -28.26 5.18
C LEU A 261 70.72 -29.25 4.79
N ALA A 262 71.99 -28.85 4.92
CA ALA A 262 73.13 -29.69 4.60
C ALA A 262 73.22 -30.90 5.56
N GLU A 263 73.04 -30.66 6.86
CA GLU A 263 72.96 -31.69 7.88
C GLU A 263 71.83 -32.69 7.62
N ARG A 264 70.61 -32.21 7.35
CA ARG A 264 69.45 -33.08 7.04
C ARG A 264 69.72 -33.98 5.83
N ARG A 265 70.32 -33.43 4.77
CA ARG A 265 70.68 -34.20 3.57
C ARG A 265 71.80 -35.22 3.81
N ALA A 266 72.74 -34.94 4.71
CA ALA A 266 73.84 -35.86 5.06
C ALA A 266 73.44 -36.96 6.06
N ASN A 267 72.43 -36.71 6.89
CA ASN A 267 72.07 -37.57 8.03
C ASN A 267 70.72 -38.28 7.90
N ILE A 268 69.97 -38.11 6.81
CA ILE A 268 68.78 -38.90 6.54
C ILE A 268 69.13 -40.39 6.35
N ILE A 269 68.35 -41.28 6.97
CA ILE A 269 68.46 -42.74 6.81
C ILE A 269 67.28 -43.35 6.06
N GLY A 270 66.16 -42.63 5.93
CA GLY A 270 64.98 -43.08 5.22
C GLY A 270 63.77 -42.17 5.45
N TRP A 271 62.60 -42.68 5.07
CA TRP A 271 61.32 -42.06 5.34
C TRP A 271 60.35 -43.08 5.93
N VAL A 272 59.63 -42.70 7.00
CA VAL A 272 58.35 -43.34 7.30
C VAL A 272 57.30 -42.70 6.41
N SER A 273 56.37 -43.50 5.88
CA SER A 273 55.24 -42.97 5.13
C SER A 273 53.92 -43.64 5.49
N ALA A 274 52.84 -42.87 5.41
CA ALA A 274 51.48 -43.36 5.50
C ALA A 274 50.77 -43.23 4.15
N VAL A 275 49.90 -44.19 3.84
CA VAL A 275 49.10 -44.24 2.61
C VAL A 275 47.64 -43.97 2.93
N PHE A 276 47.01 -43.10 2.14
CA PHE A 276 45.60 -42.75 2.26
C PHE A 276 44.90 -42.90 0.91
N LEU A 277 43.76 -43.58 0.94
CA LEU A 277 42.71 -43.51 -0.10
C LEU A 277 41.85 -42.29 0.21
N ALA A 278 41.58 -41.43 -0.77
CA ALA A 278 40.94 -40.14 -0.51
C ALA A 278 39.50 -40.27 -0.02
N ASP A 279 38.62 -41.02 -0.69
CA ASP A 279 37.22 -41.11 -0.25
C ASP A 279 37.07 -41.93 1.04
N ASP A 280 37.87 -42.97 1.25
CA ASP A 280 37.88 -43.75 2.51
C ASP A 280 38.22 -42.82 3.70
N LEU A 281 39.23 -41.98 3.51
CA LEU A 281 39.64 -41.01 4.51
C LEU A 281 38.53 -39.97 4.75
N MET A 282 37.99 -39.38 3.69
CA MET A 282 36.99 -38.32 3.82
C MET A 282 35.67 -38.83 4.37
N SER A 283 35.25 -40.04 4.01
CA SER A 283 34.15 -40.77 4.65
C SER A 283 34.38 -40.93 6.15
N GLY A 284 35.60 -41.29 6.57
CA GLY A 284 35.99 -41.39 7.97
C GLY A 284 36.08 -40.06 8.75
N ILE A 285 36.40 -38.94 8.07
CA ILE A 285 36.49 -37.60 8.69
C ILE A 285 35.13 -36.93 8.77
N LEU A 286 34.40 -36.91 7.65
CA LEU A 286 33.18 -36.14 7.45
C LEU A 286 31.94 -36.89 7.94
N GLY A 287 32.01 -38.23 7.95
CA GLY A 287 30.96 -39.12 8.43
C GLY A 287 29.62 -38.90 7.71
N THR A 288 28.53 -39.20 8.41
CA THR A 288 27.16 -39.05 7.88
C THR A 288 26.51 -37.70 8.18
N GLY A 289 27.24 -36.76 8.80
CA GLY A 289 26.70 -35.53 9.39
C GLY A 289 26.60 -34.31 8.47
N ASN A 290 27.12 -34.41 7.22
CA ASN A 290 27.22 -33.32 6.25
C ASN A 290 26.41 -33.57 4.97
N LYS A 291 25.33 -34.37 5.03
CA LYS A 291 24.47 -34.70 3.87
C LYS A 291 23.71 -33.51 3.27
N ASP A 292 23.80 -32.36 3.91
CA ASP A 292 23.26 -31.08 3.49
C ASP A 292 24.24 -30.28 2.60
N VAL A 293 25.51 -30.69 2.52
CA VAL A 293 26.51 -30.04 1.66
C VAL A 293 27.25 -31.05 0.77
N ASP A 294 27.54 -30.62 -0.45
CA ASP A 294 28.49 -31.27 -1.35
C ASP A 294 29.90 -30.75 -1.04
N ILE A 295 30.89 -31.64 -1.03
CA ILE A 295 32.28 -31.40 -0.67
C ILE A 295 33.18 -32.05 -1.73
N ASP A 296 33.68 -31.25 -2.67
CA ASP A 296 34.75 -31.64 -3.59
C ASP A 296 36.11 -31.22 -3.01
N ILE A 297 37.13 -32.09 -3.09
CA ILE A 297 38.50 -31.79 -2.66
C ILE A 297 39.45 -31.97 -3.83
N TYR A 298 40.27 -30.96 -4.11
CA TYR A 298 41.22 -30.92 -5.21
C TYR A 298 42.65 -30.75 -4.72
N ASP A 299 43.57 -31.38 -5.43
CA ASP A 299 45.01 -31.25 -5.22
C ASP A 299 45.56 -29.96 -5.85
N GLY A 300 46.06 -29.03 -5.04
CA GLY A 300 46.53 -27.71 -5.48
C GLY A 300 45.53 -26.59 -5.19
N GLU A 301 45.76 -25.42 -5.81
CA GLU A 301 44.91 -24.22 -5.63
C GLU A 301 43.69 -24.15 -6.57
N GLU A 302 43.59 -25.09 -7.51
CA GLU A 302 42.67 -25.05 -8.64
C GLU A 302 41.63 -26.18 -8.60
N THR A 303 40.37 -25.86 -8.83
CA THR A 303 39.24 -26.81 -8.84
C THR A 303 39.06 -27.44 -10.23
N ARG A 304 40.09 -28.16 -10.73
CA ARG A 304 40.04 -28.89 -12.01
C ARG A 304 39.76 -30.37 -11.80
N GLU A 305 38.94 -30.97 -12.67
CA GLU A 305 38.60 -32.40 -12.65
C GLU A 305 39.83 -33.33 -12.59
N SER A 306 40.89 -33.00 -13.32
CA SER A 306 42.16 -33.75 -13.28
C SER A 306 42.78 -33.80 -11.88
N LEU A 307 42.54 -32.79 -11.06
CA LEU A 307 43.07 -32.62 -9.70
C LEU A 307 42.12 -33.13 -8.60
N LEU A 308 40.88 -33.52 -8.95
CA LEU A 308 39.86 -34.00 -8.01
C LEU A 308 40.37 -35.24 -7.26
N MET A 309 40.40 -35.16 -5.93
CA MET A 309 40.75 -36.25 -5.02
C MET A 309 39.53 -36.88 -4.37
N HIS A 310 38.51 -36.10 -4.03
CA HIS A 310 37.29 -36.60 -3.40
C HIS A 310 36.08 -35.85 -3.94
N ASP A 311 35.00 -36.58 -4.21
CA ASP A 311 33.66 -36.08 -4.52
C ASP A 311 32.70 -36.79 -3.55
N SER A 312 32.06 -36.01 -2.67
CA SER A 312 31.20 -36.54 -1.60
C SER A 312 29.90 -37.20 -2.08
N ASP A 313 29.47 -36.88 -3.31
CA ASP A 313 28.22 -37.35 -3.92
C ASP A 313 28.46 -38.31 -5.11
N ASN A 314 29.73 -38.45 -5.52
CA ASN A 314 30.22 -39.41 -6.50
C ASN A 314 29.39 -39.39 -7.80
N SER A 315 29.26 -38.19 -8.38
CA SER A 315 28.58 -37.89 -9.65
C SER A 315 27.05 -38.14 -9.73
N ARG A 316 26.33 -38.36 -8.62
CA ARG A 316 24.88 -38.62 -8.67
C ARG A 316 24.01 -37.37 -8.87
N PHE A 317 24.37 -36.22 -8.33
CA PHE A 317 23.67 -34.95 -8.51
C PHE A 317 24.42 -34.14 -9.58
N ALA A 318 23.87 -34.21 -10.79
CA ALA A 318 24.50 -33.75 -12.02
C ALA A 318 25.10 -32.32 -11.95
N ALA A 319 26.07 -32.05 -12.82
CA ALA A 319 26.76 -30.75 -12.96
C ALA A 319 25.83 -29.51 -13.04
N ALA A 320 24.55 -29.69 -13.41
CA ALA A 320 23.51 -28.68 -13.32
C ALA A 320 23.27 -28.13 -11.89
N TYR A 321 23.43 -28.94 -10.83
CA TYR A 321 23.35 -28.49 -9.44
C TYR A 321 24.62 -27.77 -9.00
N ARG A 322 25.82 -28.22 -9.42
CA ARG A 322 27.08 -27.50 -9.14
C ARG A 322 27.07 -26.05 -9.66
N GLN A 323 26.30 -25.75 -10.71
CA GLN A 323 26.10 -24.39 -11.23
C GLN A 323 24.99 -23.58 -10.53
N ASN A 324 24.00 -24.24 -9.94
CA ASN A 324 22.80 -23.60 -9.36
C ASN A 324 22.75 -23.65 -7.82
N ALA A 325 23.81 -24.12 -7.16
CA ALA A 325 23.90 -24.17 -5.71
C ALA A 325 23.72 -22.76 -5.12
N ARG A 326 22.80 -22.63 -4.15
CA ARG A 326 22.48 -21.35 -3.49
C ARG A 326 23.69 -20.71 -2.83
N PHE A 327 24.53 -21.54 -2.21
CA PHE A 327 25.79 -21.15 -1.59
C PHE A 327 26.92 -22.03 -2.11
N HIS A 328 28.08 -21.40 -2.35
CA HIS A 328 29.30 -22.04 -2.79
C HIS A 328 30.48 -21.32 -2.14
N SER A 329 31.45 -22.08 -1.64
CA SER A 329 32.69 -21.56 -1.08
C SER A 329 33.86 -22.44 -1.50
N VAL A 330 34.99 -21.83 -1.84
CA VAL A 330 36.25 -22.55 -2.07
C VAL A 330 37.21 -22.16 -0.96
N GLN A 331 37.48 -23.09 -0.05
CA GLN A 331 38.51 -22.92 0.99
C GLN A 331 39.85 -23.44 0.48
N ARG A 332 40.93 -22.82 0.94
CA ARG A 332 42.30 -23.22 0.64
C ARG A 332 42.98 -23.57 1.96
N ILE A 333 43.35 -24.82 2.13
CA ILE A 333 44.06 -25.31 3.33
C ILE A 333 45.42 -25.87 2.91
N GLU A 334 46.43 -25.72 3.77
CA GLU A 334 47.78 -26.24 3.50
C GLU A 334 48.09 -27.39 4.46
N ILE A 335 48.35 -28.57 3.91
CA ILE A 335 48.61 -29.79 4.69
C ILE A 335 49.92 -30.40 4.21
N GLY A 336 50.89 -30.55 5.13
CA GLY A 336 52.20 -31.11 4.82
C GLY A 336 52.92 -30.39 3.67
N GLY A 337 52.91 -29.05 3.69
CA GLY A 337 53.56 -28.23 2.65
C GLY A 337 52.94 -28.37 1.26
N ARG A 338 51.63 -28.66 1.18
CA ARG A 338 50.88 -28.76 -0.07
C ARG A 338 49.48 -28.11 0.06
N PRO A 339 49.10 -27.18 -0.83
CA PRO A 339 47.78 -26.58 -0.82
C PRO A 339 46.73 -27.55 -1.38
N TRP A 340 45.56 -27.60 -0.76
CA TRP A 340 44.35 -28.24 -1.27
C TRP A 340 43.23 -27.21 -1.39
N ALA A 341 42.42 -27.34 -2.43
CA ALA A 341 41.21 -26.55 -2.63
C ALA A 341 39.98 -27.40 -2.27
N LEU A 342 39.17 -26.93 -1.32
CA LEU A 342 37.93 -27.57 -0.89
C LEU A 342 36.77 -26.75 -1.43
N ALA A 343 36.08 -27.24 -2.46
CA ALA A 343 34.89 -26.59 -2.99
C ALA A 343 33.65 -27.19 -2.33
N ILE A 344 32.98 -26.40 -1.49
CA ILE A 344 31.82 -26.80 -0.70
C ILE A 344 30.58 -26.08 -1.23
N ARG A 345 29.48 -26.81 -1.43
CA ARG A 345 28.22 -26.30 -2.01
C ARG A 345 27.01 -26.73 -1.19
N SER A 346 26.01 -25.86 -1.11
CA SER A 346 24.72 -26.21 -0.50
C SER A 346 23.92 -27.16 -1.39
N LEU A 347 23.50 -28.31 -0.86
CA LEU A 347 22.54 -29.20 -1.53
C LEU A 347 21.10 -28.74 -1.27
N PRO A 348 20.09 -29.23 -2.03
CA PRO A 348 18.68 -28.85 -1.82
C PRO A 348 18.18 -29.10 -0.38
N ALA A 349 18.70 -30.13 0.30
CA ALA A 349 18.39 -30.41 1.71
C ALA A 349 18.87 -29.31 2.68
N PHE A 350 19.85 -28.49 2.30
CA PHE A 350 20.26 -27.31 3.06
C PHE A 350 19.27 -26.15 2.90
N ASP A 351 18.72 -25.96 1.69
CA ASP A 351 17.73 -24.93 1.41
C ASP A 351 16.37 -25.19 2.10
N GLU A 352 16.14 -26.42 2.58
CA GLU A 352 15.02 -26.77 3.46
C GLU A 352 15.18 -26.20 4.88
N LEU A 353 16.41 -25.88 5.33
CA LEU A 353 16.66 -25.22 6.63
C LEU A 353 16.25 -23.73 6.65
N LEU A 354 15.86 -23.16 5.49
CA LEU A 354 15.38 -21.78 5.40
C LEU A 354 14.06 -21.60 6.17
N ASP A 355 14.09 -20.83 7.26
CA ASP A 355 12.90 -20.43 8.02
C ASP A 355 11.92 -19.62 7.15
N LYS A 356 10.91 -20.33 6.65
CA LYS A 356 9.78 -19.77 5.88
C LYS A 356 8.60 -19.42 6.77
N GLU A 357 8.53 -19.97 8.00
CA GLU A 357 7.40 -19.79 8.90
C GLU A 357 7.29 -18.35 9.41
N LYS A 358 8.40 -17.75 9.90
CA LYS A 358 8.36 -16.38 10.42
C LYS A 358 7.94 -15.35 9.35
N PRO A 359 8.51 -15.34 8.12
CA PRO A 359 8.03 -14.46 7.05
C PRO A 359 6.57 -14.71 6.68
N GLN A 360 6.12 -15.97 6.57
CA GLN A 360 4.72 -16.29 6.24
C GLN A 360 3.74 -15.80 7.31
N LEU A 361 4.06 -15.99 8.59
CA LEU A 361 3.22 -15.54 9.70
C LEU A 361 3.12 -14.01 9.76
N ILE A 362 4.22 -13.29 9.50
CA ILE A 362 4.24 -11.83 9.37
C ILE A 362 3.37 -11.37 8.18
N ALA A 363 3.46 -12.03 7.02
CA ALA A 363 2.66 -11.68 5.85
C ALA A 363 1.16 -11.87 6.09
N VAL A 364 0.75 -13.05 6.57
CA VAL A 364 -0.68 -13.37 6.82
C VAL A 364 -1.24 -12.52 7.96
N GLY A 365 -0.52 -12.41 9.08
CA GLY A 365 -0.93 -11.59 10.22
C GLY A 365 -0.99 -10.10 9.88
N GLY A 366 -0.01 -9.58 9.13
CA GLY A 366 0.03 -8.18 8.70
C GLY A 366 -1.07 -7.83 7.70
N ILE A 367 -1.36 -8.69 6.72
CA ILE A 367 -2.51 -8.51 5.81
C ILE A 367 -3.82 -8.51 6.60
N GLY A 368 -4.01 -9.44 7.54
CA GLY A 368 -5.19 -9.48 8.40
C GLY A 368 -5.36 -8.22 9.24
N ALA A 369 -4.28 -7.75 9.88
CA ALA A 369 -4.27 -6.51 10.65
C ALA A 369 -4.55 -5.27 9.78
N SER A 370 -3.94 -5.19 8.59
CA SER A 370 -4.19 -4.14 7.60
C SER A 370 -5.66 -4.05 7.17
N LEU A 371 -6.29 -5.19 6.89
CA LEU A 371 -7.71 -5.25 6.54
C LEU A 371 -8.61 -4.86 7.72
N MET A 372 -8.30 -5.32 8.94
CA MET A 372 -9.05 -4.93 10.15
C MET A 372 -8.94 -3.43 10.43
N LEU A 373 -7.75 -2.85 10.24
CA LEU A 373 -7.48 -1.43 10.44
C LEU A 373 -8.16 -0.55 9.36
N ALA A 374 -8.19 -1.02 8.11
CA ALA A 374 -8.94 -0.39 7.02
C ALA A 374 -10.45 -0.47 7.26
N LEU A 375 -10.98 -1.59 7.76
CA LEU A 375 -12.39 -1.75 8.15
C LEU A 375 -12.77 -0.82 9.30
N LEU A 376 -11.94 -0.73 10.34
CA LEU A 376 -12.16 0.17 11.48
C LEU A 376 -12.09 1.64 11.06
N THR A 377 -11.15 1.99 10.15
CA THR A 377 -11.09 3.32 9.53
C THR A 377 -12.34 3.61 8.72
N TRP A 378 -12.84 2.66 7.93
CA TRP A 378 -14.09 2.79 7.17
C TRP A 378 -15.29 3.01 8.09
N LEU A 379 -15.42 2.24 9.18
CA LEU A 379 -16.49 2.41 10.17
C LEU A 379 -16.47 3.81 10.79
N LEU A 380 -15.31 4.29 11.26
CA LEU A 380 -15.19 5.63 11.86
C LEU A 380 -15.50 6.76 10.85
N VAL A 381 -15.02 6.65 9.61
CA VAL A 381 -15.28 7.64 8.55
C VAL A 381 -16.77 7.63 8.15
N TYR A 382 -17.37 6.45 8.07
CA TYR A 382 -18.79 6.26 7.75
C TYR A 382 -19.71 6.80 8.86
N GLU A 383 -19.40 6.53 10.13
CA GLU A 383 -20.13 7.10 11.26
C GLU A 383 -20.02 8.64 11.31
N ARG A 384 -18.82 9.20 11.07
CA ARG A 384 -18.63 10.65 11.06
C ARG A 384 -19.46 11.35 9.96
N ASP A 385 -19.50 10.80 8.75
CA ASP A 385 -20.36 11.32 7.67
C ASP A 385 -21.86 11.14 7.99
N ARG A 386 -22.25 10.02 8.62
CA ARG A 386 -23.64 9.82 9.10
C ARG A 386 -24.04 10.88 10.13
N ILE A 387 -23.23 11.13 11.15
CA ILE A 387 -23.49 12.10 12.23
C ILE A 387 -23.62 13.52 11.66
N MET A 388 -22.69 13.92 10.79
CA MET A 388 -22.72 15.24 10.13
C MET A 388 -23.97 15.45 9.28
N ARG A 389 -24.49 14.39 8.62
CA ARG A 389 -25.74 14.47 7.85
C ARG A 389 -26.98 14.63 8.73
N SER A 390 -27.06 13.94 9.88
CA SER A 390 -28.17 14.12 10.81
C SER A 390 -28.18 15.53 11.43
N ALA A 391 -27.01 16.06 11.80
CA ALA A 391 -26.88 17.43 12.31
C ALA A 391 -27.31 18.48 11.27
N ALA A 392 -26.79 18.40 10.04
CA ALA A 392 -27.12 19.33 8.96
C ALA A 392 -28.59 19.23 8.50
N ALA A 393 -29.24 18.07 8.64
CA ALA A 393 -30.67 17.92 8.39
C ALA A 393 -31.50 18.68 9.43
N LEU A 394 -31.17 18.53 10.71
CA LEU A 394 -31.86 19.17 11.85
C LEU A 394 -31.72 20.71 11.79
N GLU A 395 -30.53 21.23 11.51
CA GLU A 395 -30.32 22.67 11.32
C GLU A 395 -31.16 23.23 10.16
N ARG A 396 -31.23 22.50 9.04
CA ARG A 396 -32.00 22.93 7.86
C ARG A 396 -33.51 22.95 8.12
N GLU A 397 -34.00 22.07 8.97
CA GLU A 397 -35.41 22.05 9.40
C GLU A 397 -35.72 23.22 10.34
N SER A 398 -34.88 23.46 11.35
CA SER A 398 -34.98 24.62 12.26
C SER A 398 -34.93 25.95 11.50
N TYR A 399 -33.99 26.10 10.56
CA TYR A 399 -33.86 27.30 9.73
C TYR A 399 -35.11 27.55 8.87
N LYS A 400 -35.66 26.50 8.24
CA LYS A 400 -36.91 26.61 7.46
C LYS A 400 -38.06 27.08 8.34
N ASN A 401 -38.25 26.46 9.51
CA ASN A 401 -39.38 26.75 10.39
C ASN A 401 -39.34 28.19 10.91
N ARG A 402 -38.18 28.66 11.39
CA ARG A 402 -37.96 30.07 11.77
C ARG A 402 -38.21 31.05 10.61
N THR A 403 -37.83 30.68 9.38
CA THR A 403 -38.03 31.53 8.21
C THR A 403 -39.52 31.64 7.83
N LEU A 404 -40.26 30.53 7.86
CA LEU A 404 -41.70 30.51 7.56
C LEU A 404 -42.49 31.38 8.53
N LEU A 405 -42.26 31.24 9.84
CA LEU A 405 -42.91 32.05 10.87
C LEU A 405 -42.65 33.56 10.72
N ARG A 406 -41.46 33.95 10.22
CA ARG A 406 -41.07 35.35 10.03
C ARG A 406 -41.47 35.96 8.66
N THR A 407 -41.97 35.15 7.74
CA THR A 407 -42.39 35.60 6.38
C THR A 407 -43.91 35.61 6.21
N ALA A 408 -44.66 35.15 7.20
CA ALA A 408 -46.11 35.36 7.25
C ALA A 408 -46.41 36.86 7.41
N GLY A 409 -47.19 37.43 6.49
CA GLY A 409 -47.69 38.81 6.57
C GLY A 409 -48.81 39.00 7.60
N ASP A 410 -49.36 37.90 8.11
CA ASP A 410 -50.28 37.89 9.24
C ASP A 410 -49.47 37.84 10.56
N GLY A 411 -49.97 38.54 11.57
CA GLY A 411 -49.39 38.54 12.91
C GLY A 411 -49.76 37.25 13.64
N ILE A 412 -48.75 36.43 13.91
CA ILE A 412 -48.90 35.16 14.63
C ILE A 412 -48.65 35.40 16.12
N CYS A 413 -49.60 35.00 16.94
CA CYS A 413 -49.48 34.94 18.39
C CYS A 413 -49.89 33.54 18.87
N VAL A 414 -49.08 32.93 19.74
CA VAL A 414 -49.38 31.68 20.43
C VAL A 414 -49.51 31.99 21.91
N PHE A 415 -50.62 31.59 22.53
CA PHE A 415 -50.89 31.82 23.95
C PHE A 415 -51.47 30.55 24.61
N ASP A 416 -51.40 30.48 25.94
CA ASP A 416 -51.99 29.37 26.70
C ASP A 416 -53.52 29.52 26.85
N LEU A 417 -54.18 28.50 27.41
CA LEU A 417 -55.63 28.52 27.64
C LEU A 417 -56.07 29.62 28.64
N GLY A 418 -55.15 30.24 29.38
CA GLY A 418 -55.40 31.41 30.23
C GLY A 418 -55.20 32.75 29.48
N GLY A 419 -54.88 32.73 28.20
CA GLY A 419 -54.62 33.90 27.36
C GLY A 419 -53.22 34.50 27.52
N ASN A 420 -52.30 33.86 28.24
CA ASN A 420 -50.93 34.39 28.43
C ASN A 420 -50.06 34.04 27.23
N VAL A 421 -49.29 35.00 26.72
CA VAL A 421 -48.47 34.81 25.53
C VAL A 421 -47.31 33.84 25.79
N VAL A 422 -47.11 32.94 24.83
CA VAL A 422 -46.01 31.95 24.80
C VAL A 422 -45.04 32.25 23.65
N GLN A 423 -45.53 32.75 22.52
CA GLN A 423 -44.72 33.11 21.36
C GLN A 423 -45.44 34.15 20.49
N VAL A 424 -44.69 35.05 19.86
CA VAL A 424 -45.19 35.94 18.79
C VAL A 424 -44.24 35.92 17.60
N ASN A 425 -44.72 36.26 16.40
CA ASN A 425 -43.85 36.61 15.28
C ASN A 425 -43.67 38.14 15.18
N GLN A 426 -42.65 38.57 14.42
CA GLN A 426 -42.36 39.99 14.23
C GLN A 426 -43.55 40.76 13.64
N ALA A 427 -44.30 40.16 12.71
CA ALA A 427 -45.47 40.79 12.10
C ALA A 427 -46.58 41.10 13.12
N PHE A 428 -46.72 40.30 14.19
CA PHE A 428 -47.63 40.61 15.29
C PHE A 428 -47.12 41.79 16.11
N CYS A 429 -45.85 41.78 16.52
CA CYS A 429 -45.20 42.91 17.21
C CYS A 429 -45.37 44.23 16.46
N ASP A 430 -45.09 44.23 15.15
CA ASP A 430 -45.20 45.41 14.28
C ASP A 430 -46.66 45.89 14.13
N MET A 431 -47.64 44.98 14.20
CA MET A 431 -49.08 45.28 14.05
C MET A 431 -49.70 45.92 15.30
N ILE A 432 -49.31 45.48 16.51
CA ILE A 432 -49.86 46.02 17.77
C ILE A 432 -48.92 47.02 18.47
N GLY A 433 -47.70 47.19 17.98
CA GLY A 433 -46.77 48.26 18.37
C GLY A 433 -45.94 47.99 19.64
N TYR A 434 -46.00 46.77 20.18
CA TYR A 434 -45.26 46.33 21.37
C TYR A 434 -44.05 45.47 20.98
N ALA A 435 -42.99 45.52 21.80
CA ALA A 435 -41.84 44.64 21.62
C ALA A 435 -42.15 43.19 22.03
N GLU A 436 -41.46 42.21 21.43
CA GLU A 436 -41.64 40.77 21.73
C GLU A 436 -41.54 40.47 23.24
N GLY A 437 -40.56 41.05 23.94
CA GLY A 437 -40.40 40.86 25.39
C GLY A 437 -41.49 41.50 26.26
N GLU A 438 -42.13 42.57 25.78
CA GLU A 438 -43.33 43.14 26.42
C GLU A 438 -44.50 42.17 26.23
N LEU A 439 -44.74 41.72 24.99
CA LEU A 439 -45.85 40.83 24.65
C LEU A 439 -45.78 39.46 25.33
N LEU A 440 -44.60 38.86 25.44
CA LEU A 440 -44.38 37.60 26.17
C LEU A 440 -44.74 37.70 27.67
N SER A 441 -44.89 38.92 28.20
CA SER A 441 -45.29 39.17 29.60
C SER A 441 -46.77 39.59 29.74
N MET A 442 -47.50 39.70 28.63
CA MET A 442 -48.89 40.18 28.57
C MET A 442 -49.90 39.04 28.40
N ASN A 443 -51.15 39.36 28.71
CA ASN A 443 -52.32 38.55 28.42
C ASN A 443 -53.09 39.13 27.21
N ALA A 444 -53.67 38.27 26.37
CA ALA A 444 -54.40 38.67 25.18
C ALA A 444 -55.61 39.59 25.44
N ALA A 445 -56.14 39.61 26.68
CA ALA A 445 -57.18 40.55 27.08
C ALA A 445 -56.69 42.02 27.16
N GLU A 446 -55.39 42.27 27.27
CA GLU A 446 -54.85 43.63 27.43
C GLU A 446 -54.88 44.43 26.11
N TRP A 447 -54.63 43.75 24.99
CA TRP A 447 -54.76 44.35 23.65
C TRP A 447 -56.10 44.03 22.97
N CYS A 448 -56.90 43.07 23.44
CA CYS A 448 -58.25 42.88 22.92
C CYS A 448 -59.16 44.04 23.36
N ALA A 449 -59.61 44.88 22.42
CA ALA A 449 -60.43 46.04 22.72
C ALA A 449 -61.96 45.74 22.71
N GLN A 450 -62.33 44.52 22.32
CA GLN A 450 -63.73 44.14 22.05
C GLN A 450 -64.36 43.29 23.16
N TRP A 451 -63.57 42.64 24.01
CA TRP A 451 -64.02 41.69 25.02
C TRP A 451 -63.32 41.94 26.35
N THR A 452 -64.03 41.68 27.44
CA THR A 452 -63.43 41.51 28.78
C THR A 452 -62.57 40.25 28.83
N LYS A 453 -61.76 40.10 29.88
CA LYS A 453 -60.90 38.93 30.05
C LYS A 453 -61.72 37.65 30.17
N GLU A 454 -62.85 37.73 30.86
CA GLU A 454 -63.79 36.64 31.09
C GLU A 454 -64.45 36.18 29.78
N GLU A 455 -64.93 37.13 28.96
CA GLU A 455 -65.48 36.84 27.63
C GLU A 455 -64.43 36.28 26.67
N LEU A 456 -63.19 36.79 26.71
CA LEU A 456 -62.09 36.28 25.89
C LEU A 456 -61.74 34.83 26.26
N LEU A 457 -61.70 34.50 27.56
CA LEU A 457 -61.49 33.15 28.04
C LEU A 457 -62.63 32.20 27.64
N GLU A 458 -63.88 32.67 27.64
CA GLU A 458 -65.01 31.91 27.11
C GLU A 458 -64.87 31.64 25.60
N LYS A 459 -64.46 32.65 24.82
CA LYS A 459 -64.14 32.46 23.39
C LYS A 459 -63.03 31.44 23.19
N ILE A 460 -61.93 31.52 23.96
CA ILE A 460 -60.82 30.57 23.93
C ILE A 460 -61.29 29.15 24.30
N ALA A 461 -62.13 29.02 25.33
CA ALA A 461 -62.72 27.75 25.72
C ALA A 461 -63.59 27.16 24.59
N ALA A 462 -64.36 27.99 23.89
CA ALA A 462 -65.20 27.61 22.76
C ALA A 462 -64.44 27.27 21.45
N LEU A 463 -63.15 27.65 21.30
CA LEU A 463 -62.38 27.32 20.10
C LEU A 463 -62.24 25.80 19.92
N GLY A 464 -62.59 25.30 18.73
CA GLY A 464 -62.24 23.97 18.26
C GLY A 464 -60.86 23.91 17.58
N SER A 465 -60.55 22.76 16.98
CA SER A 465 -59.33 22.55 16.18
C SER A 465 -59.33 23.30 14.84
N SER A 466 -60.49 23.78 14.40
CA SER A 466 -60.66 24.67 13.24
C SER A 466 -61.89 25.55 13.49
N ASN A 467 -61.74 26.86 13.32
CA ASN A 467 -62.79 27.85 13.54
C ASN A 467 -62.80 28.81 12.34
N PRO A 468 -63.96 29.31 11.89
CA PRO A 468 -64.00 30.33 10.85
C PRO A 468 -63.31 31.61 11.34
N PRO A 469 -62.64 32.38 10.46
CA PRO A 469 -62.09 33.68 10.84
C PRO A 469 -63.19 34.62 11.33
N PHE A 470 -62.87 35.44 12.32
CA PHE A 470 -63.79 36.42 12.90
C PHE A 470 -63.14 37.80 12.98
N GLU A 471 -63.93 38.86 12.82
CA GLU A 471 -63.45 40.21 13.06
C GLU A 471 -63.46 40.54 14.55
N ALA A 472 -62.37 41.15 15.02
CA ALA A 472 -62.22 41.70 16.36
C ALA A 472 -61.57 43.09 16.29
N ARG A 473 -61.63 43.82 17.40
CA ARG A 473 -60.88 45.07 17.56
C ARG A 473 -59.72 44.87 18.52
N HIS A 474 -58.55 45.36 18.13
CA HIS A 474 -57.34 45.36 18.95
C HIS A 474 -56.90 46.78 19.27
N ARG A 475 -56.22 46.92 20.41
CA ARG A 475 -55.65 48.17 20.91
C ARG A 475 -54.17 48.18 20.59
N HIS A 476 -53.78 49.09 19.71
CA HIS A 476 -52.38 49.38 19.43
C HIS A 476 -51.75 50.13 20.62
N ARG A 477 -50.42 50.07 20.77
CA ARG A 477 -49.69 50.64 21.93
C ARG A 477 -49.87 52.15 22.13
N ASP A 478 -50.14 52.90 21.06
CA ASP A 478 -50.47 54.33 21.14
C ASP A 478 -51.90 54.65 21.62
N GLY A 479 -52.69 53.62 21.96
CA GLY A 479 -54.09 53.73 22.37
C GLY A 479 -55.08 53.69 21.20
N GLY A 480 -54.61 53.68 19.96
CA GLY A 480 -55.43 53.53 18.77
C GLY A 480 -56.14 52.18 18.71
N ILE A 481 -57.29 52.15 18.03
CA ILE A 481 -58.01 50.91 17.74
C ILE A 481 -57.75 50.51 16.28
N ILE A 482 -57.31 49.27 16.09
CA ILE A 482 -57.20 48.60 14.80
C ILE A 482 -58.29 47.53 14.68
N ASP A 483 -58.88 47.41 13.51
CA ASP A 483 -59.77 46.30 13.16
C ASP A 483 -58.91 45.14 12.64
N VAL A 484 -59.09 43.95 13.20
CA VAL A 484 -58.34 42.74 12.84
C VAL A 484 -59.26 41.59 12.47
N GLU A 485 -58.89 40.80 11.48
CA GLU A 485 -59.48 39.51 11.15
C GLU A 485 -58.60 38.42 11.81
N ILE A 486 -59.17 37.60 12.69
CA ILE A 486 -58.44 36.60 13.48
C ILE A 486 -58.90 35.20 13.09
N SER A 487 -57.93 34.33 12.78
CA SER A 487 -58.10 32.88 12.69
C SER A 487 -57.36 32.22 13.85
N ALA A 488 -58.10 31.53 14.73
CA ALA A 488 -57.54 30.90 15.93
C ALA A 488 -57.95 29.43 16.04
N SER A 489 -57.03 28.58 16.50
CA SER A 489 -57.26 27.15 16.74
C SER A 489 -56.45 26.64 17.92
N LYS A 490 -56.97 25.62 18.62
CA LYS A 490 -56.20 24.90 19.63
C LYS A 490 -55.22 23.93 18.97
N VAL A 491 -53.98 23.96 19.42
CA VAL A 491 -52.88 23.09 19.00
C VAL A 491 -52.27 22.41 20.21
N ASP A 492 -51.91 21.14 20.07
CA ASP A 492 -51.13 20.42 21.08
C ASP A 492 -49.65 20.50 20.68
N ILE A 493 -48.83 21.06 21.56
CA ILE A 493 -47.38 21.14 21.40
C ILE A 493 -46.76 20.57 22.67
N ASP A 494 -46.01 19.48 22.52
CA ASP A 494 -45.35 18.73 23.61
C ASP A 494 -46.28 18.36 24.79
N GLY A 495 -47.55 18.04 24.51
CA GLY A 495 -48.55 17.67 25.52
C GLY A 495 -49.19 18.87 26.24
N ARG A 496 -48.88 20.10 25.81
CA ARG A 496 -49.49 21.34 26.30
C ARG A 496 -50.48 21.89 25.27
N GLN A 497 -51.74 22.00 25.67
CA GLN A 497 -52.76 22.72 24.91
C GLN A 497 -52.41 24.21 24.85
N LEU A 498 -52.16 24.70 23.65
CA LEU A 498 -51.93 26.11 23.32
C LEU A 498 -52.95 26.56 22.27
N VAL A 499 -53.11 27.87 22.12
CA VAL A 499 -53.92 28.48 21.06
C VAL A 499 -52.97 29.12 20.07
N TYR A 500 -53.02 28.67 18.82
CA TYR A 500 -52.40 29.37 17.69
C TYR A 500 -53.39 30.40 17.17
N SER A 501 -52.97 31.66 17.05
CA SER A 501 -53.77 32.76 16.53
C SER A 501 -53.01 33.49 15.42
N SER A 502 -53.66 33.68 14.29
CA SER A 502 -53.18 34.45 13.14
C SER A 502 -54.12 35.64 12.94
N ALA A 503 -53.64 36.85 13.22
CA ALA A 503 -54.36 38.10 13.06
C ALA A 503 -53.92 38.81 11.76
N ARG A 504 -54.85 39.53 11.12
CA ARG A 504 -54.59 40.38 9.95
C ARG A 504 -55.25 41.74 10.15
N ASP A 505 -54.50 42.82 10.00
CA ASP A 505 -55.06 44.18 10.02
C ASP A 505 -55.97 44.42 8.79
N ILE A 506 -57.22 44.77 9.06
CA ILE A 506 -58.25 45.10 8.07
C ILE A 506 -58.73 46.56 8.20
N THR A 507 -58.08 47.37 9.04
CA THR A 507 -58.40 48.80 9.25
C THR A 507 -58.35 49.58 7.93
N GLY A 508 -57.37 49.27 7.07
CA GLY A 508 -57.28 49.85 5.72
C GLY A 508 -58.46 49.49 4.82
N ARG A 509 -58.93 48.23 4.87
CA ARG A 509 -60.12 47.74 4.13
C ARG A 509 -61.37 48.52 4.56
N LYS A 510 -61.65 48.59 5.86
CA LYS A 510 -62.83 49.28 6.39
C LYS A 510 -62.83 50.79 6.11
N ARG A 511 -61.66 51.46 6.20
CA ARG A 511 -61.55 52.88 5.83
C ARG A 511 -61.83 53.14 4.35
N ALA A 512 -61.41 52.23 3.46
CA ALA A 512 -61.71 52.34 2.03
C ALA A 512 -63.21 52.11 1.74
N GLU A 513 -63.82 51.11 2.37
CA GLU A 513 -65.26 50.82 2.25
C GLU A 513 -66.11 52.01 2.76
N GLN A 514 -65.77 52.59 3.91
CA GLN A 514 -66.46 53.77 4.44
C GLN A 514 -66.29 55.00 3.52
N ALA A 515 -65.09 55.23 2.97
CA ALA A 515 -64.85 56.34 2.05
C ALA A 515 -65.65 56.21 0.73
N VAL A 516 -65.90 55.00 0.26
CA VAL A 516 -66.80 54.74 -0.89
C VAL A 516 -68.25 55.06 -0.51
N GLN A 517 -68.75 54.57 0.62
CA GLN A 517 -70.12 54.86 1.09
C GLN A 517 -70.36 56.36 1.32
N ASP A 518 -69.41 57.06 1.94
CA ASP A 518 -69.49 58.51 2.19
C ASP A 518 -69.48 59.32 0.88
N SER A 519 -68.78 58.83 -0.15
CA SER A 519 -68.77 59.43 -1.49
C SER A 519 -70.11 59.23 -2.22
N GLU A 520 -70.67 58.01 -2.18
CA GLU A 520 -71.97 57.70 -2.78
C GLU A 520 -73.11 58.51 -2.12
N ALA A 521 -73.13 58.58 -0.78
CA ALA A 521 -74.11 59.39 -0.04
C ALA A 521 -74.01 60.89 -0.39
N ARG A 522 -72.78 61.41 -0.55
CA ARG A 522 -72.54 62.81 -0.91
C ARG A 522 -72.95 63.12 -2.36
N LEU A 523 -72.71 62.21 -3.31
CA LEU A 523 -73.20 62.33 -4.68
C LEU A 523 -74.73 62.29 -4.74
N HIS A 524 -75.38 61.37 -4.02
CA HIS A 524 -76.83 61.27 -3.95
C HIS A 524 -77.46 62.57 -3.44
N THR A 525 -76.91 63.15 -2.36
CA THR A 525 -77.41 64.41 -1.77
C THR A 525 -77.24 65.61 -2.72
N LEU A 526 -76.13 65.70 -3.46
CA LEU A 526 -75.89 66.77 -4.43
C LEU A 526 -76.84 66.68 -5.64
N VAL A 527 -77.15 65.48 -6.11
CA VAL A 527 -78.12 65.28 -7.21
C VAL A 527 -79.53 65.68 -6.76
N GLU A 528 -79.94 65.25 -5.57
CA GLU A 528 -81.28 65.53 -5.04
C GLU A 528 -81.54 67.00 -4.70
N THR A 529 -80.51 67.75 -4.31
CA THR A 529 -80.64 69.16 -3.91
C THR A 529 -80.35 70.17 -5.02
N ALA A 530 -79.92 69.73 -6.21
CA ALA A 530 -79.72 70.61 -7.35
C ALA A 530 -81.03 71.30 -7.78
N MET A 531 -80.99 72.62 -8.03
CA MET A 531 -82.16 73.40 -8.48
C MET A 531 -82.55 73.14 -9.93
N ASP A 532 -81.62 72.64 -10.75
CA ASP A 532 -81.89 72.22 -12.12
C ASP A 532 -82.45 70.78 -12.14
N ALA A 533 -83.28 70.49 -13.15
CA ALA A 533 -83.74 69.14 -13.44
C ALA A 533 -82.58 68.24 -13.89
N VAL A 534 -82.16 67.30 -13.04
CA VAL A 534 -81.11 66.32 -13.35
C VAL A 534 -81.76 65.01 -13.77
N VAL A 535 -81.32 64.47 -14.90
CA VAL A 535 -81.77 63.19 -15.45
C VAL A 535 -80.54 62.37 -15.82
N ILE A 536 -80.43 61.17 -15.24
CA ILE A 536 -79.36 60.21 -15.54
C ILE A 536 -79.84 59.35 -16.70
N ILE A 537 -79.00 59.23 -17.73
CA ILE A 537 -79.23 58.35 -18.89
C ILE A 537 -78.11 57.32 -19.01
N ASP A 538 -78.45 56.11 -19.44
CA ASP A 538 -77.47 55.09 -19.81
C ASP A 538 -76.89 55.31 -21.22
N SER A 539 -75.97 54.43 -21.63
CA SER A 539 -75.34 54.43 -22.95
C SER A 539 -76.33 54.30 -24.11
N ASP A 540 -77.51 53.75 -23.84
CA ASP A 540 -78.54 53.44 -24.84
C ASP A 540 -79.60 54.55 -24.92
N GLY A 541 -79.42 55.62 -24.13
CA GLY A 541 -80.30 56.79 -24.08
C GLY A 541 -81.53 56.62 -23.19
N THR A 542 -81.60 55.56 -22.38
CA THR A 542 -82.71 55.32 -21.45
C THR A 542 -82.50 56.10 -20.17
N ILE A 543 -83.55 56.76 -19.66
CA ILE A 543 -83.52 57.43 -18.36
C ILE A 543 -83.48 56.38 -17.24
N THR A 544 -82.40 56.37 -16.46
CA THR A 544 -82.16 55.43 -15.34
C THR A 544 -82.34 56.07 -13.96
N GLY A 545 -82.38 57.41 -13.87
CA GLY A 545 -82.66 58.13 -12.63
C GLY A 545 -82.98 59.60 -12.87
N TRP A 546 -83.57 60.28 -11.89
CA TRP A 546 -83.89 61.71 -11.93
C TRP A 546 -83.94 62.28 -10.50
N ASN A 547 -83.73 63.59 -10.35
CA ASN A 547 -83.86 64.28 -9.06
C ASN A 547 -85.27 64.83 -8.80
N ASN A 548 -85.55 65.25 -7.56
CA ASN A 548 -86.87 65.77 -7.17
C ASN A 548 -87.31 67.07 -7.88
N GLN A 549 -86.45 67.76 -8.63
CA GLN A 549 -86.86 68.89 -9.49
C GLN A 549 -87.52 68.46 -10.81
N VAL A 550 -87.54 67.16 -11.12
CA VAL A 550 -88.33 66.57 -12.21
C VAL A 550 -89.69 66.13 -11.63
N PRO A 551 -90.80 66.83 -11.94
CA PRO A 551 -92.12 66.39 -11.49
C PRO A 551 -92.42 64.97 -11.97
N ARG A 552 -93.08 64.13 -11.16
CA ARG A 552 -93.38 62.72 -11.53
C ARG A 552 -94.12 62.54 -12.86
N SER A 553 -94.80 63.58 -13.36
CA SER A 553 -95.48 63.62 -14.66
C SER A 553 -94.61 64.09 -15.85
N ALA A 554 -93.41 64.64 -15.59
CA ALA A 554 -92.54 65.25 -16.60
C ALA A 554 -91.76 64.26 -17.49
N PRO A 555 -91.27 63.09 -17.03
CA PRO A 555 -90.54 62.16 -17.90
C PRO A 555 -91.34 61.71 -19.13
N ALA A 556 -92.67 61.59 -19.00
CA ALA A 556 -93.57 61.29 -20.09
C ALA A 556 -93.66 62.42 -21.15
N ARG A 557 -93.58 63.69 -20.74
CA ARG A 557 -93.61 64.85 -21.65
C ARG A 557 -92.27 65.14 -22.31
N VAL A 558 -91.14 64.89 -21.61
CA VAL A 558 -89.80 65.07 -22.18
C VAL A 558 -89.50 64.00 -23.25
N ALA A 559 -89.86 62.74 -22.99
CA ALA A 559 -89.75 61.64 -23.96
C ALA A 559 -90.50 61.94 -25.27
N ALA A 560 -91.74 62.46 -25.17
CA ALA A 560 -92.58 62.80 -26.32
C ALA A 560 -92.06 63.97 -27.18
N LEU A 561 -91.17 64.82 -26.64
CA LEU A 561 -90.60 65.98 -27.35
C LEU A 561 -89.16 65.76 -27.87
N SER A 562 -88.51 64.66 -27.49
CA SER A 562 -87.09 64.38 -27.81
C SER A 562 -86.85 63.08 -28.59
N GLY A 563 -87.89 62.28 -28.86
CA GLY A 563 -87.78 60.99 -29.56
C GLY A 563 -87.18 59.87 -28.72
N VAL A 564 -86.91 60.12 -27.44
CA VAL A 564 -86.43 59.12 -26.47
C VAL A 564 -87.59 58.19 -26.10
N ARG A 565 -87.38 56.87 -26.18
CA ARG A 565 -88.42 55.89 -25.84
C ARG A 565 -88.62 55.79 -24.33
N ARG A 566 -89.88 55.71 -23.91
CA ARG A 566 -90.26 55.39 -22.53
C ARG A 566 -90.24 53.87 -22.34
N ARG A 567 -89.79 53.39 -21.19
CA ARG A 567 -90.13 52.05 -20.70
C ARG A 567 -91.54 52.15 -20.10
N ALA A 568 -92.49 51.33 -20.58
CA ALA A 568 -93.86 51.39 -20.10
C ALA A 568 -93.96 50.95 -18.63
N ASP A 569 -94.85 51.59 -17.87
CA ASP A 569 -95.03 51.33 -16.45
C ASP A 569 -95.73 49.97 -16.22
N ALA A 570 -95.16 49.12 -15.37
CA ALA A 570 -95.83 47.99 -14.73
C ALA A 570 -95.17 47.72 -13.36
N GLU A 571 -96.00 47.67 -12.32
CA GLU A 571 -95.68 48.05 -10.95
C GLU A 571 -94.73 47.13 -10.15
N PHE A 572 -94.11 47.80 -9.19
CA PHE A 572 -93.41 47.30 -8.02
C PHE A 572 -94.38 46.63 -7.02
N ALA A 573 -94.30 45.30 -6.82
CA ALA A 573 -94.83 44.65 -5.60
C ALA A 573 -94.30 43.19 -5.39
N ASP A 574 -93.73 42.97 -4.20
CA ASP A 574 -93.64 41.74 -3.38
C ASP A 574 -93.25 40.34 -3.97
N ARG A 575 -92.10 39.86 -3.47
CA ARG A 575 -91.77 38.50 -2.95
C ARG A 575 -91.74 37.22 -3.83
N ASN A 576 -90.63 36.50 -3.60
CA ASN A 576 -90.50 35.02 -3.48
C ASN A 576 -90.86 34.17 -4.71
N PHE A 577 -89.92 33.77 -5.58
CA PHE A 577 -88.81 32.81 -5.38
C PHE A 577 -89.25 31.34 -5.19
N CYS A 578 -89.48 30.65 -6.32
CA CYS A 578 -89.46 29.19 -6.57
C CYS A 578 -89.78 28.99 -8.08
N GLY A 579 -89.13 28.16 -8.89
CA GLY A 579 -87.94 27.32 -8.71
C GLY A 579 -87.42 26.79 -10.07
N GLU A 580 -86.39 25.95 -10.03
CA GLU A 580 -85.73 25.15 -11.09
C GLU A 580 -86.52 24.74 -12.38
N PRO A 581 -85.85 24.44 -13.55
CA PRO A 581 -84.72 23.49 -13.60
C PRO A 581 -83.59 23.61 -14.67
N ARG A 582 -82.43 23.04 -14.27
CA ARG A 582 -81.45 22.20 -15.01
C ARG A 582 -80.89 22.57 -16.42
N ARG A 583 -79.58 22.90 -16.40
CA ARG A 583 -78.43 22.40 -17.22
C ARG A 583 -78.68 21.79 -18.62
N PRO A 584 -77.76 22.08 -19.57
CA PRO A 584 -76.70 21.08 -19.85
C PRO A 584 -75.26 21.61 -19.77
N ARG A 585 -74.29 20.67 -19.73
CA ARG A 585 -72.83 20.91 -19.91
C ARG A 585 -72.49 20.98 -21.41
N VAL A 586 -71.37 21.62 -21.76
CA VAL A 586 -70.21 21.03 -22.49
C VAL A 586 -69.07 22.07 -22.54
N SER A 587 -67.87 21.64 -22.93
CA SER A 587 -66.56 22.24 -22.69
C SER A 587 -66.03 23.19 -23.79
N ASP A 588 -64.89 23.77 -23.43
CA ASP A 588 -63.73 24.14 -24.27
C ASP A 588 -63.55 25.56 -24.84
N ARG A 589 -62.44 26.14 -24.37
CA ARG A 589 -61.42 26.91 -25.09
C ARG A 589 -61.84 28.06 -26.04
N ALA A 590 -61.66 29.24 -25.47
CA ALA A 590 -60.52 30.14 -25.79
C ALA A 590 -60.80 31.42 -26.62
N VAL A 591 -60.01 32.44 -26.26
CA VAL A 591 -59.70 33.70 -26.96
C VAL A 591 -60.88 34.57 -27.42
N HIS A 592 -61.17 35.66 -26.69
CA HIS A 592 -60.75 37.01 -27.10
C HIS A 592 -61.14 38.09 -26.06
N HIS A 593 -60.35 39.17 -26.01
CA HIS A 593 -60.72 40.43 -25.35
C HIS A 593 -62.00 41.01 -25.96
N PRO A 594 -62.76 41.78 -25.16
CA PRO A 594 -63.11 43.12 -25.62
C PRO A 594 -62.90 44.23 -24.58
N ASP A 595 -62.54 45.39 -25.13
CA ASP A 595 -62.56 46.77 -24.63
C ASP A 595 -63.05 47.07 -23.20
N GLN A 596 -62.16 47.73 -22.45
CA GLN A 596 -62.56 48.69 -21.42
C GLN A 596 -63.12 49.96 -22.09
N GLN A 597 -64.43 50.02 -22.34
CA GLN A 597 -65.08 51.28 -22.67
C GLN A 597 -65.35 52.11 -21.40
N GLY A 598 -64.44 53.04 -21.12
CA GLY A 598 -64.66 54.07 -20.10
C GLY A 598 -65.78 55.03 -20.52
N GLY A 599 -66.98 54.82 -19.99
CA GLY A 599 -68.16 55.64 -20.25
C GLY A 599 -67.99 57.09 -19.77
N ARG A 600 -67.61 57.99 -20.69
CA ARG A 600 -67.61 59.44 -20.44
C ARG A 600 -69.04 59.98 -20.44
N ILE A 601 -69.56 60.32 -19.27
CA ILE A 601 -70.81 61.08 -19.12
C ILE A 601 -70.63 62.45 -19.79
N ARG A 602 -71.44 62.72 -20.82
CA ARG A 602 -71.35 63.95 -21.63
C ARG A 602 -72.55 64.85 -21.37
N VAL A 603 -72.39 65.82 -20.47
CA VAL A 603 -73.37 66.90 -20.27
C VAL A 603 -73.37 67.80 -21.51
N GLN A 604 -74.51 67.97 -22.18
CA GLN A 604 -74.59 68.75 -23.42
C GLN A 604 -75.73 69.79 -23.37
N ARG A 605 -75.35 71.07 -23.38
CA ARG A 605 -76.26 72.23 -23.60
C ARG A 605 -76.35 72.51 -25.10
N PHE A 606 -77.54 72.84 -25.62
CA PHE A 606 -77.81 73.00 -27.06
C PHE A 606 -77.87 74.46 -27.55
N HIS A 607 -77.10 74.82 -28.59
CA HIS A 607 -77.21 76.03 -29.44
C HIS A 607 -76.76 75.68 -30.91
N PRO A 608 -77.11 76.44 -31.99
CA PRO A 608 -77.15 75.88 -33.36
C PRO A 608 -76.18 76.44 -34.47
N ARG A 609 -75.72 75.51 -35.34
CA ARG A 609 -75.33 75.55 -36.80
C ARG A 609 -74.23 76.50 -37.38
N HIS A 610 -73.27 75.92 -38.14
CA HIS A 610 -73.12 76.06 -39.63
C HIS A 610 -72.05 75.10 -40.26
N HIS A 611 -72.04 74.95 -41.60
CA HIS A 611 -71.27 73.98 -42.44
C HIS A 611 -69.95 74.54 -43.05
N GLN A 612 -68.93 73.68 -43.33
CA GLN A 612 -68.40 73.42 -44.70
C GLN A 612 -67.34 72.28 -44.79
N GLU A 613 -66.99 71.88 -46.03
CA GLU A 613 -66.24 70.66 -46.43
C GLU A 613 -64.75 70.92 -46.78
N LYS A 614 -63.90 69.86 -46.82
CA LYS A 614 -63.19 69.40 -48.06
C LYS A 614 -62.28 68.17 -47.90
N THR A 615 -61.97 67.55 -49.04
CA THR A 615 -61.31 66.23 -49.27
C THR A 615 -59.91 66.39 -49.88
N VAL A 616 -59.03 65.36 -49.83
CA VAL A 616 -58.14 64.86 -50.95
C VAL A 616 -57.27 63.64 -50.50
N ARG A 617 -56.79 62.80 -51.45
CA ARG A 617 -55.98 61.57 -51.30
C ARG A 617 -54.54 61.74 -51.86
N ARG A 618 -53.59 60.82 -51.53
CA ARG A 618 -53.10 59.66 -52.38
C ARG A 618 -51.56 59.34 -52.29
N SER A 619 -51.22 58.02 -52.25
CA SER A 619 -50.05 57.28 -52.89
C SER A 619 -48.56 57.64 -52.61
N ASP A 620 -47.52 56.81 -52.83
CA ASP A 620 -47.23 55.33 -52.90
C ASP A 620 -45.68 55.11 -53.10
N LEU A 621 -45.18 53.84 -53.18
CA LEU A 621 -43.87 53.30 -53.67
C LEU A 621 -42.66 53.17 -52.69
N GLU A 622 -41.71 52.18 -52.65
CA GLU A 622 -41.19 51.05 -53.51
C GLU A 622 -39.87 51.32 -54.31
N THR A 623 -38.90 50.40 -54.58
CA THR A 623 -38.48 49.03 -54.07
C THR A 623 -37.02 48.65 -54.49
N GLY A 624 -36.38 47.63 -53.86
CA GLY A 624 -35.22 46.84 -54.42
C GLY A 624 -33.87 46.87 -53.64
N GLN A 625 -32.88 45.95 -53.79
CA GLN A 625 -32.80 44.55 -54.33
C GLN A 625 -31.49 43.82 -53.83
N LEU A 626 -31.23 42.54 -54.19
CA LEU A 626 -30.19 41.65 -53.59
C LEU A 626 -28.87 41.43 -54.41
N ARG A 627 -27.74 40.98 -53.77
CA ARG A 627 -27.12 39.61 -53.93
C ARG A 627 -25.72 39.35 -53.29
N HIS A 628 -25.48 38.06 -53.01
CA HIS A 628 -24.31 37.27 -52.54
C HIS A 628 -22.85 37.61 -53.01
N LEU A 629 -21.83 37.27 -52.19
CA LEU A 629 -20.92 36.08 -52.36
C LEU A 629 -19.90 35.90 -51.20
N ASP A 630 -18.92 34.99 -51.35
CA ASP A 630 -18.33 34.12 -50.30
C ASP A 630 -16.84 34.39 -49.91
N ARG A 631 -16.46 33.90 -48.71
CA ARG A 631 -15.12 33.50 -48.19
C ARG A 631 -13.88 34.44 -48.04
N ALA A 632 -13.16 34.13 -46.94
CA ALA A 632 -11.71 34.22 -46.65
C ALA A 632 -11.09 35.53 -46.09
N ALA A 633 -10.44 35.43 -44.90
CA ALA A 633 -9.14 36.05 -44.53
C ALA A 633 -8.69 35.67 -43.10
N GLN A 634 -7.39 35.82 -42.82
CA GLN A 634 -6.71 35.54 -41.53
C GLN A 634 -6.82 36.69 -40.50
N PRO A 635 -6.53 36.46 -39.20
CA PRO A 635 -6.44 37.52 -38.19
C PRO A 635 -5.08 38.25 -38.22
N PRO A 636 -4.98 39.50 -37.72
CA PRO A 636 -3.70 40.21 -37.67
C PRO A 636 -3.21 40.64 -36.27
N HIS A 637 -1.88 40.77 -36.20
CA HIS A 637 -1.04 41.66 -35.38
C HIS A 637 -0.84 41.48 -33.85
N VAL A 638 0.40 41.10 -33.55
CA VAL A 638 1.22 41.50 -32.39
C VAL A 638 1.87 42.88 -32.67
N PRO A 639 2.24 43.66 -31.64
CA PRO A 639 3.66 44.05 -31.54
C PRO A 639 4.28 43.97 -30.12
N ARG A 640 5.56 43.56 -30.10
CA ARG A 640 6.59 43.73 -29.03
C ARG A 640 7.19 45.17 -29.11
N PRO A 641 8.41 45.54 -28.59
CA PRO A 641 9.40 44.99 -27.62
C PRO A 641 9.77 46.10 -26.57
N PRO A 642 10.99 46.28 -26.00
CA PRO A 642 12.23 45.47 -25.84
C PRO A 642 12.70 45.32 -24.35
N GLY A 643 13.79 44.65 -23.97
CA GLY A 643 14.75 43.81 -24.72
C GLY A 643 16.23 44.10 -24.37
N ALA A 644 16.91 43.15 -23.71
CA ALA A 644 18.37 42.97 -23.57
C ALA A 644 18.62 41.68 -22.72
N GLY A 645 19.62 40.83 -22.93
CA GLY A 645 20.63 40.72 -24.00
C GLY A 645 21.36 39.35 -23.91
N ASN A 646 22.09 38.97 -24.96
CA ASN A 646 22.85 37.72 -25.19
C ASN A 646 23.79 37.31 -24.02
N GLN A 647 24.31 36.08 -23.88
CA GLN A 647 25.06 35.31 -24.91
C GLN A 647 25.33 33.83 -24.50
N GLU A 648 25.74 32.98 -25.45
CA GLU A 648 26.00 31.55 -25.28
C GLU A 648 27.43 31.21 -24.79
N SER A 649 27.63 30.07 -24.10
CA SER A 649 28.34 28.89 -24.65
C SER A 649 28.96 27.90 -23.62
N SER A 650 28.75 26.61 -23.90
CA SER A 650 29.66 25.44 -23.77
C SER A 650 30.64 25.24 -22.59
N SER A 651 30.38 24.18 -21.81
CA SER A 651 31.32 23.12 -21.35
C SER A 651 32.63 23.45 -20.60
N ARG A 652 32.81 22.90 -19.39
CA ARG A 652 33.83 21.87 -19.02
C ARG A 652 33.90 21.59 -17.50
N ARG A 653 34.20 20.33 -17.15
CA ARG A 653 34.86 19.87 -15.89
C ARG A 653 36.39 20.19 -15.98
N PRO A 654 37.21 20.23 -14.91
CA PRO A 654 37.20 19.24 -13.81
C PRO A 654 37.65 19.67 -12.38
N ASP A 655 37.48 18.72 -11.46
CA ASP A 655 38.29 18.26 -10.31
C ASP A 655 38.78 19.13 -9.12
N ASP A 656 38.87 18.38 -7.99
CA ASP A 656 39.79 18.41 -6.84
C ASP A 656 39.48 19.09 -5.48
N GLY A 657 39.33 18.21 -4.47
CA GLY A 657 39.94 18.29 -3.13
C GLY A 657 39.20 19.06 -2.01
N ALA A 658 39.38 18.73 -0.71
CA ALA A 658 39.94 17.53 -0.06
C ALA A 658 39.68 17.58 1.48
N ALA A 659 39.44 16.41 2.11
CA ALA A 659 39.60 16.08 3.56
C ALA A 659 38.89 17.03 4.60
N VAL A 660 38.73 16.76 5.91
CA VAL A 660 39.30 15.92 6.99
C VAL A 660 38.09 15.64 7.94
N HIS A 661 37.88 14.53 8.66
CA HIS A 661 38.77 13.75 9.53
C HIS A 661 38.31 12.30 9.71
#